data_AF-F2DY53-F1
#
_entry.id   AF-F2DY53-F1
#
_cell.length_a   1.000
_cell.length_b   1.000
_cell.length_c   1.000
_cell.angle_alpha   90.00
_cell.angle_beta   90.00
_cell.angle_gamma   90.00
#
_symmetry.space_group_name_H-M   'P 1'
#
loop_
_entity.id
_entity.type
_entity.pdbx_description
1 polymer ?
#
loop_
_entity_poly.entity_id
_entity_poly.type
_entity_poly.pdbx_seq_one_letter_code
_entity_poly.pdbx_strand_id
1 'polypeptide(L)'
;MAAGPLVLWNHRSMQILVLLSLGLQLVLFVFAGIRRRQTLPVRRFLLWLAYLIADSTAVYAVGHLSFGSAVRENQLVAFWAPFLLLHLGGPDNITAYALQDNQLWLRHLTILIVQVLGAGYVLKKHITVARGQDGKLLLIASILMFALGLVKYGERTWALKCSTLESIGASVKTQPPAIHNHNHPQDIATEGEFHLRRAHSLFHICKRAIGDSSVVEEDSVEITVHFGTAVQGVELWTLMEIELSLMYDVLYTKAAVIHTFFGYLVRFVGPLSAITSMLLFQFTSKDGYDRADVAITYVLLGGAVFMETASLLNALASSWTFAFLSTTRWSWLRYTTLCNERWDRLRRAVVWLRNLVKGRVGGDSRYKSRRWSYTIGQYNLLHFCTRPADMPLGRLAKAMGLDEWWNRKHYSGTVEMSGEIKFRIALYMKRLYSKGRFSTGMLRKKWGEDPLESRGLYHKGILKDSLGFEFQEGIIIWHIATEIFLAKSKRAKAVDAAPEVHFIRMMSDYMMFLLVDRPYMLPGQPQKKLYRRTCERLVTMRSADPRYPSRARITDLFCVYDGPNSSTSRVAERVELANNLYDEYQDREYGEVAPRLIHMAQLAKELLEKERDGTTDSLKLVLEVWMDILIYASHKCSRESHAQKLNSGGELTTIVWLMAEHIYLASAPERDDVI
;
A
#
# COMPACT_ATOMS: atom_id res chain seq x y z
N MET A 1 39.94 21.72 -16.44
CA MET A 1 39.05 22.04 -15.28
C MET A 1 38.40 20.81 -14.62
N ALA A 2 38.62 19.57 -15.09
CA ALA A 2 38.03 18.36 -14.49
C ALA A 2 38.83 17.74 -13.30
N ALA A 3 40.01 18.28 -12.96
CA ALA A 3 40.85 17.74 -11.89
C ALA A 3 40.38 18.10 -10.48
N GLY A 4 39.68 19.23 -10.31
CA GLY A 4 39.21 19.72 -9.00
C GLY A 4 38.27 18.75 -8.27
N PRO A 5 37.21 18.22 -8.92
CA PRO A 5 36.29 17.27 -8.30
C PRO A 5 36.96 15.94 -7.91
N LEU A 6 37.89 15.44 -8.74
CA LEU A 6 38.64 14.21 -8.50
C LEU A 6 39.64 14.36 -7.35
N VAL A 7 40.32 15.50 -7.26
CA VAL A 7 41.25 15.81 -6.17
C VAL A 7 40.49 16.02 -4.86
N LEU A 8 39.33 16.71 -4.90
CA LEU A 8 38.44 16.86 -3.74
C LEU A 8 37.91 15.49 -3.26
N TRP A 9 37.46 14.64 -4.18
CA TRP A 9 37.01 13.28 -3.86
C TRP A 9 38.13 12.44 -3.25
N ASN A 10 39.33 12.44 -3.82
CA ASN A 10 40.45 11.66 -3.31
C ASN A 10 40.88 12.09 -1.90
N HIS A 11 40.72 13.37 -1.55
CA HIS A 11 41.12 13.88 -0.24
C HIS A 11 39.99 13.82 0.81
N ARG A 12 38.71 13.94 0.40
CA ARG A 12 37.55 14.08 1.31
C ARG A 12 36.46 13.03 1.10
N SER A 13 36.74 11.93 0.40
CA SER A 13 35.76 10.88 0.09
C SER A 13 34.99 10.41 1.34
N MET A 14 35.68 10.14 2.44
CA MET A 14 35.07 9.63 3.67
C MET A 14 34.12 10.64 4.32
N GLN A 15 34.53 11.90 4.39
CA GLN A 15 33.69 13.00 4.89
C GLN A 15 32.40 13.11 4.07
N ILE A 16 32.53 13.07 2.74
CA ILE A 16 31.39 13.16 1.81
C ILE A 16 30.46 11.96 1.97
N LEU A 17 31.00 10.74 2.02
CA LEU A 17 30.22 9.49 2.12
C LEU A 17 29.42 9.42 3.42
N VAL A 18 30.03 9.81 4.54
CA VAL A 18 29.40 9.76 5.86
C VAL A 18 28.28 10.80 5.98
N LEU A 19 28.51 12.03 5.48
CA LEU A 19 27.48 13.06 5.41
C LEU A 19 26.35 12.69 4.44
N LEU A 20 26.68 12.12 3.28
CA LEU A 20 25.68 11.62 2.33
C LEU A 20 24.83 10.50 2.96
N SER A 21 25.46 9.58 3.68
CA SER A 21 24.78 8.52 4.41
C SER A 21 23.76 9.10 5.41
N LEU A 22 24.17 10.04 6.26
CA LEU A 22 23.26 10.71 7.19
C LEU A 22 22.14 11.48 6.46
N GLY A 23 22.47 12.21 5.40
CA GLY A 23 21.50 12.97 4.60
C GLY A 23 20.42 12.08 4.00
N LEU A 24 20.80 10.93 3.45
CA LEU A 24 19.86 9.93 2.92
C LEU A 24 18.95 9.37 4.02
N GLN A 25 19.48 9.07 5.21
CA GLN A 25 18.67 8.61 6.33
C GLN A 25 17.67 9.68 6.81
N LEU A 26 18.05 10.95 6.83
CA LEU A 26 17.15 12.06 7.14
C LEU A 26 16.04 12.21 6.09
N VAL A 27 16.36 12.08 4.80
CA VAL A 27 15.38 12.08 3.72
C VAL A 27 14.38 10.93 3.89
N LEU A 28 14.86 9.71 4.14
CA LEU A 28 14.01 8.56 4.41
C LEU A 28 13.13 8.80 5.65
N PHE A 29 13.70 9.31 6.74
CA PHE A 29 13.00 9.61 7.97
C PHE A 29 11.85 10.62 7.78
N VAL A 30 12.05 11.69 7.00
CA VAL A 30 11.04 12.72 6.79
C VAL A 30 9.96 12.27 5.79
N PHE A 31 10.37 11.62 4.70
CA PHE A 31 9.51 11.37 3.54
C PHE A 31 8.93 9.96 3.45
N ALA A 32 9.41 8.95 4.21
CA ALA A 32 8.91 7.58 4.11
C ALA A 32 7.39 7.44 4.29
N GLY A 33 6.77 8.29 5.13
CA GLY A 33 5.33 8.29 5.37
C GLY A 33 4.47 8.71 4.17
N ILE A 34 5.09 9.22 3.09
CA ILE A 34 4.41 9.56 1.84
C ILE A 34 3.86 8.31 1.16
N ARG A 35 4.57 7.17 1.21
CA ARG A 35 4.18 5.92 0.51
C ARG A 35 2.85 5.31 0.96
N ARG A 36 2.46 5.58 2.20
CA ARG A 36 1.14 5.19 2.73
C ARG A 36 -0.01 5.77 1.89
N ARG A 37 0.25 6.84 1.13
CA ARG A 37 -0.72 7.52 0.27
C ARG A 37 -0.32 7.43 -1.20
N GLN A 38 -1.33 7.47 -2.06
CA GLN A 38 -1.12 7.64 -3.49
C GLN A 38 -0.51 9.03 -3.73
N THR A 39 0.71 9.06 -4.28
CA THR A 39 1.54 10.27 -4.33
C THR A 39 2.09 10.53 -5.72
N LEU A 40 2.49 11.79 -5.95
CA LEU A 40 3.07 12.21 -7.22
C LEU A 40 4.25 11.30 -7.60
N PRO A 41 4.31 10.79 -8.84
CA PRO A 41 5.32 9.83 -9.28
C PRO A 41 6.76 10.28 -8.97
N VAL A 42 7.05 11.57 -9.12
CA VAL A 42 8.38 12.15 -8.88
C VAL A 42 8.83 12.00 -7.43
N ARG A 43 7.95 12.30 -6.45
CA ARG A 43 8.30 12.18 -5.03
C ARG A 43 8.57 10.73 -4.64
N ARG A 44 7.82 9.80 -5.22
CA ARG A 44 8.00 8.37 -5.01
C ARG A 44 9.31 7.88 -5.63
N PHE A 45 9.66 8.35 -6.81
CA PHE A 45 10.93 8.06 -7.47
C PHE A 45 12.13 8.55 -6.64
N LEU A 46 12.09 9.78 -6.14
CA LEU A 46 13.15 10.31 -5.27
C LEU A 46 13.31 9.50 -3.98
N LEU A 47 12.20 9.09 -3.36
CA LEU A 47 12.24 8.24 -2.17
C LEU A 47 12.80 6.84 -2.46
N TRP A 48 12.42 6.25 -3.60
CA TRP A 48 12.98 4.98 -4.06
C TRP A 48 14.48 5.07 -4.29
N LEU A 49 14.94 6.14 -4.94
CA LEU A 49 16.35 6.38 -5.18
C LEU A 49 17.12 6.54 -3.86
N ALA A 50 16.58 7.33 -2.93
CA ALA A 50 17.18 7.50 -1.61
C ALA A 50 17.29 6.16 -0.85
N TYR A 51 16.26 5.31 -0.94
CA TYR A 51 16.25 3.99 -0.31
C TYR A 51 17.35 3.08 -0.87
N LEU A 52 17.53 3.05 -2.20
CA LEU A 52 18.57 2.25 -2.85
C LEU A 52 20.00 2.74 -2.55
N ILE A 53 20.19 4.06 -2.54
CA ILE A 53 21.51 4.66 -2.34
C ILE A 53 21.93 4.62 -0.86
N ALA A 54 20.99 4.68 0.09
CA ALA A 54 21.30 4.74 1.53
C ALA A 54 22.14 3.54 2.01
N ASP A 55 21.70 2.33 1.72
CA ASP A 55 22.38 1.11 2.17
C ASP A 55 23.71 0.90 1.44
N SER A 56 23.73 1.14 0.12
CA SER A 56 24.95 0.99 -0.69
C SER A 56 26.04 1.98 -0.27
N THR A 57 25.68 3.23 0.02
CA THR A 57 26.63 4.25 0.50
C THR A 57 27.24 3.85 1.85
N ALA A 58 26.41 3.36 2.78
CA ALA A 58 26.90 2.97 4.11
C ALA A 58 27.79 1.72 4.06
N VAL A 59 27.40 0.68 3.28
CA VAL A 59 28.22 -0.52 3.07
C VAL A 59 29.55 -0.19 2.40
N TYR A 60 29.53 0.65 1.36
CA TYR A 60 30.75 1.09 0.69
C TYR A 60 31.67 1.86 1.63
N ALA A 61 31.12 2.78 2.42
CA ALA A 61 31.88 3.58 3.38
C ALA A 61 32.53 2.71 4.47
N VAL A 62 31.81 1.74 5.05
CA VAL A 62 32.40 0.81 6.04
C VAL A 62 33.50 -0.03 5.39
N GLY A 63 33.27 -0.58 4.19
CA GLY A 63 34.30 -1.34 3.48
C GLY A 63 35.55 -0.51 3.22
N HIS A 64 35.38 0.74 2.78
CA HIS A 64 36.49 1.67 2.56
C HIS A 64 37.23 2.01 3.87
N LEU A 65 36.54 2.13 5.01
CA LEU A 65 37.18 2.30 6.33
C LEU A 65 37.98 1.08 6.75
N SER A 66 37.48 -0.13 6.49
CA SER A 66 38.15 -1.37 6.90
C SER A 66 39.47 -1.59 6.15
N PHE A 67 39.54 -1.23 4.86
CA PHE A 67 40.73 -1.45 4.02
C PHE A 67 41.63 -0.22 3.85
N GLY A 68 41.13 0.99 4.15
CA GLY A 68 41.87 2.24 3.96
C GLY A 68 43.00 2.47 4.98
N SER A 69 44.06 3.14 4.54
CA SER A 69 45.12 3.65 5.42
C SER A 69 44.64 4.78 6.33
N ALA A 70 43.53 5.46 6.00
CA ALA A 70 42.96 6.59 6.72
C ALA A 70 42.74 6.38 8.23
N VAL A 71 42.50 5.12 8.67
CA VAL A 71 42.36 4.76 10.09
C VAL A 71 43.68 4.90 10.88
N ARG A 72 44.84 4.89 10.20
CA ARG A 72 46.15 5.16 10.82
C ARG A 72 46.43 6.66 10.95
N GLU A 73 45.79 7.49 10.13
CA GLU A 73 46.07 8.93 10.03
C GLU A 73 45.12 9.77 10.90
N ASN A 74 43.81 9.48 10.90
CA ASN A 74 42.81 10.21 11.70
C ASN A 74 41.95 9.29 12.58
N GLN A 75 42.06 9.42 13.90
CA GLN A 75 41.28 8.61 14.86
C GLN A 75 39.76 8.86 14.75
N LEU A 76 39.34 10.08 14.38
CA LEU A 76 37.92 10.42 14.17
C LEU A 76 37.27 9.62 13.03
N VAL A 77 38.04 9.24 12.02
CA VAL A 77 37.55 8.45 10.89
C VAL A 77 37.16 7.04 11.34
N ALA A 78 37.83 6.49 12.37
CA ALA A 78 37.43 5.23 12.99
C ALA A 78 36.15 5.34 13.82
N PHE A 79 35.93 6.50 14.47
CA PHE A 79 34.71 6.79 15.23
C PHE A 79 33.46 6.86 14.34
N TRP A 80 33.60 7.14 13.04
CA TRP A 80 32.47 7.17 12.10
C TRP A 80 31.93 5.77 11.72
N ALA A 81 32.72 4.69 11.87
CA ALA A 81 32.28 3.34 11.53
C ALA A 81 31.02 2.89 12.33
N PRO A 82 30.95 3.07 13.66
CA PRO A 82 29.73 2.90 14.43
C PRO A 82 28.49 3.65 13.91
N PHE A 83 28.64 4.88 13.43
CA PHE A 83 27.52 5.65 12.88
C PHE A 83 27.03 5.08 11.55
N LEU A 84 27.94 4.62 10.69
CA LEU A 84 27.55 3.94 9.45
C LEU A 84 26.77 2.64 9.75
N LEU A 85 27.16 1.91 10.80
CA LEU A 85 26.40 0.75 11.27
C LEU A 85 25.01 1.15 11.80
N LEU A 86 24.92 2.26 12.54
CA LEU A 86 23.64 2.83 12.97
C LEU A 86 22.77 3.25 11.78
N HIS A 87 23.36 3.87 10.75
CA HIS A 87 22.66 4.26 9.52
C HIS A 87 22.12 3.05 8.76
N LEU A 88 22.85 1.93 8.71
CA LEU A 88 22.36 0.66 8.14
C LEU A 88 21.15 0.10 8.89
N GLY A 89 21.02 0.42 10.18
CA GLY A 89 19.81 0.18 10.96
C GLY A 89 18.58 0.89 10.37
N GLY A 90 18.73 2.04 9.72
CA GLY A 90 17.66 2.78 9.06
C GLY A 90 16.59 3.35 10.01
N PRO A 91 15.75 4.29 9.55
CA PRO A 91 14.69 4.86 10.36
C PRO A 91 13.54 3.86 10.59
N ASP A 92 12.78 4.08 11.66
CA ASP A 92 11.72 3.17 12.10
C ASP A 92 10.50 3.11 11.15
N ASN A 93 10.34 4.12 10.31
CA ASN A 93 9.18 4.30 9.42
C ASN A 93 9.34 3.68 8.02
N ILE A 94 10.50 3.08 7.72
CA ILE A 94 10.73 2.31 6.51
C ILE A 94 11.69 1.16 6.78
N THR A 95 11.22 -0.07 6.61
CA THR A 95 12.06 -1.28 6.59
C THR A 95 12.26 -1.77 5.17
N ALA A 96 11.15 -1.89 4.46
CA ALA A 96 11.06 -2.34 3.08
C ALA A 96 10.43 -1.28 2.19
N TYR A 97 10.99 -1.12 0.98
CA TYR A 97 10.38 -0.28 -0.03
C TYR A 97 9.29 -1.02 -0.78
N ALA A 98 9.51 -2.29 -1.13
CA ALA A 98 8.57 -3.21 -1.76
C ALA A 98 8.34 -4.45 -0.89
N LEU A 99 7.20 -5.13 -1.06
CA LEU A 99 6.88 -6.32 -0.26
C LEU A 99 7.95 -7.43 -0.43
N GLN A 100 8.51 -7.54 -1.63
CA GLN A 100 9.56 -8.48 -1.98
C GLN A 100 10.85 -8.27 -1.17
N ASP A 101 11.11 -7.05 -0.70
CA ASP A 101 12.30 -6.78 0.12
C ASP A 101 12.24 -7.55 1.46
N ASN A 102 11.03 -7.83 1.98
CA ASN A 102 10.86 -8.63 3.21
C ASN A 102 11.31 -10.08 3.02
N GLN A 103 11.13 -10.64 1.82
CA GLN A 103 11.57 -12.02 1.51
C GLN A 103 13.10 -12.15 1.48
N LEU A 104 13.82 -11.04 1.28
CA LEU A 104 15.29 -11.00 1.21
C LEU A 104 15.96 -10.79 2.58
N TRP A 105 15.27 -11.03 3.69
CA TRP A 105 15.80 -10.82 5.04
C TRP A 105 17.10 -11.59 5.33
N LEU A 106 17.28 -12.79 4.75
CA LEU A 106 18.52 -13.57 4.87
C LEU A 106 19.71 -12.86 4.23
N ARG A 107 19.51 -12.19 3.09
CA ARG A 107 20.54 -11.36 2.46
C ARG A 107 20.92 -10.20 3.37
N HIS A 108 19.94 -9.54 3.98
CA HIS A 108 20.19 -8.48 4.95
C HIS A 108 20.93 -8.99 6.20
N LEU A 109 20.66 -10.23 6.65
CA LEU A 109 21.39 -10.85 7.74
C LEU A 109 22.87 -11.08 7.39
N THR A 110 23.16 -11.62 6.20
CA THR A 110 24.54 -11.81 5.74
C THR A 110 25.29 -10.47 5.64
N ILE A 111 24.65 -9.43 5.08
CA ILE A 111 25.24 -8.09 5.02
C ILE A 111 25.49 -7.57 6.43
N LEU A 112 24.53 -7.72 7.35
CA LEU A 112 24.71 -7.34 8.75
C LEU A 112 25.95 -7.97 9.37
N ILE A 113 26.15 -9.29 9.20
CA ILE A 113 27.33 -9.99 9.75
C ILE A 113 28.62 -9.37 9.19
N VAL A 114 28.71 -9.18 7.88
CA VAL A 114 29.90 -8.61 7.24
C VAL A 114 30.17 -7.18 7.72
N GLN A 115 29.14 -6.35 7.82
CA GLN A 115 29.28 -4.95 8.23
C GLN A 115 29.65 -4.81 9.72
N VAL A 116 29.10 -5.67 10.58
CA VAL A 116 29.46 -5.73 12.00
C VAL A 116 30.92 -6.16 12.16
N LEU A 117 31.37 -7.15 11.39
CA LEU A 117 32.78 -7.56 11.38
C LEU A 117 33.71 -6.46 10.86
N GLY A 118 33.33 -5.77 9.78
CA GLY A 118 34.09 -4.66 9.21
C GLY A 118 34.23 -3.47 10.18
N ALA A 119 33.12 -3.04 10.79
CA ALA A 119 33.12 -1.99 11.80
C ALA A 119 33.85 -2.42 13.08
N GLY A 120 33.71 -3.68 13.50
CA GLY A 120 34.42 -4.25 14.65
C GLY A 120 35.93 -4.31 14.41
N TYR A 121 36.38 -4.62 13.19
CA TYR A 121 37.79 -4.57 12.81
C TYR A 121 38.36 -3.15 12.87
N VAL A 122 37.62 -2.16 12.37
CA VAL A 122 38.00 -0.73 12.47
C VAL A 122 38.12 -0.31 13.93
N LEU A 123 37.18 -0.74 14.78
CA LEU A 123 37.21 -0.45 16.22
C LEU A 123 38.41 -1.14 16.92
N LYS A 124 38.73 -2.38 16.55
CA LYS A 124 39.92 -3.08 17.06
C LYS A 124 41.21 -2.34 16.68
N LYS A 125 41.33 -1.88 15.43
CA LYS A 125 42.46 -1.07 14.96
C LYS A 125 42.55 0.24 15.75
N HIS A 126 41.42 0.90 16.01
CA HIS A 126 41.35 2.09 16.85
C HIS A 126 41.85 1.83 18.29
N ILE A 127 41.44 0.73 18.92
CA ILE A 127 41.90 0.31 20.26
C ILE A 127 43.43 0.17 20.31
N THR A 128 44.05 -0.41 19.27
CA THR A 128 45.51 -0.59 19.24
C THR A 128 46.30 0.71 19.14
N VAL A 129 45.68 1.79 18.64
CA VAL A 129 46.32 3.09 18.42
C VAL A 129 46.02 4.08 19.56
N ALA A 130 44.86 3.98 20.20
CA ALA A 130 44.43 4.89 21.27
C ALA A 130 45.06 4.54 22.64
N ARG A 131 46.31 4.98 22.88
CA ARG A 131 47.05 4.69 24.14
C ARG A 131 47.06 5.82 25.19
N GLY A 132 46.25 6.88 25.03
CA GLY A 132 46.13 8.03 25.96
C GLY A 132 44.78 8.14 26.68
N GLN A 133 44.69 9.01 27.71
CA GLN A 133 43.46 9.22 28.51
C GLN A 133 42.31 9.81 27.67
N ASP A 134 42.60 10.73 26.74
CA ASP A 134 41.61 11.28 25.79
C ASP A 134 41.09 10.23 24.80
N GLY A 135 41.95 9.30 24.39
CA GLY A 135 41.57 8.17 23.53
C GLY A 135 40.61 7.19 24.21
N LYS A 136 40.63 7.10 25.55
CA LYS A 136 39.72 6.22 26.31
C LYS A 136 38.28 6.73 26.26
N LEU A 137 38.05 8.05 26.35
CA LEU A 137 36.70 8.63 26.27
C LEU A 137 36.09 8.42 24.87
N LEU A 138 36.86 8.69 23.82
CA LEU A 138 36.44 8.45 22.43
C LEU A 138 36.19 6.96 22.16
N LEU A 139 36.98 6.07 22.76
CA LEU A 139 36.76 4.62 22.67
C LEU A 139 35.45 4.19 23.32
N ILE A 140 35.13 4.68 24.52
CA ILE A 140 33.87 4.39 25.21
C ILE A 140 32.69 4.87 24.35
N ALA A 141 32.77 6.10 23.82
CA ALA A 141 31.75 6.62 22.90
C ALA A 141 31.59 5.74 21.65
N SER A 142 32.70 5.26 21.09
CA SER A 142 32.70 4.37 19.92
C SER A 142 32.00 3.03 20.23
N ILE A 143 32.26 2.44 21.40
CA ILE A 143 31.64 1.18 21.84
C ILE A 143 30.13 1.36 22.06
N LEU A 144 29.73 2.46 22.70
CA LEU A 144 28.31 2.80 22.93
C LEU A 144 27.55 2.92 21.60
N MET A 145 28.11 3.67 20.65
CA MET A 145 27.53 3.83 19.32
C MET A 145 27.55 2.53 18.51
N PHE A 146 28.59 1.71 18.66
CA PHE A 146 28.70 0.42 17.98
C PHE A 146 27.63 -0.56 18.47
N ALA A 147 27.44 -0.66 19.78
CA ALA A 147 26.40 -1.48 20.39
C ALA A 147 25.00 -1.02 19.95
N LEU A 148 24.76 0.30 19.96
CA LEU A 148 23.49 0.86 19.48
C LEU A 148 23.24 0.54 17.99
N GLY A 149 24.27 0.71 17.14
CA GLY A 149 24.19 0.39 15.72
C GLY A 149 23.94 -1.09 15.44
N LEU A 150 24.62 -1.99 16.18
CA LEU A 150 24.41 -3.44 16.09
C LEU A 150 22.96 -3.82 16.42
N VAL A 151 22.43 -3.30 17.53
CA VAL A 151 21.05 -3.59 17.95
C VAL A 151 20.06 -3.06 16.91
N LYS A 152 20.21 -1.81 16.46
CA LYS A 152 19.31 -1.19 15.47
C LYS A 152 19.33 -1.89 14.12
N TYR A 153 20.49 -2.39 13.69
CA TYR A 153 20.59 -3.17 12.46
C TYR A 153 19.98 -4.56 12.64
N GLY A 154 20.23 -5.22 13.78
CA GLY A 154 19.57 -6.49 14.12
C GLY A 154 18.05 -6.38 14.12
N GLU A 155 17.51 -5.30 14.70
CA GLU A 155 16.07 -5.00 14.68
C GLU A 155 15.50 -4.83 13.28
N ARG A 156 16.24 -4.17 12.37
CA ARG A 156 15.80 -4.03 10.97
C ARG A 156 15.68 -5.40 10.31
N THR A 157 16.68 -6.25 10.49
CA THR A 157 16.68 -7.62 9.93
C THR A 157 15.56 -8.46 10.54
N TRP A 158 15.34 -8.36 11.85
CA TRP A 158 14.24 -9.04 12.54
C TRP A 158 12.88 -8.52 12.06
N ALA A 159 12.74 -7.22 11.84
CA ALA A 159 11.51 -6.63 11.32
C ALA A 159 11.19 -7.11 9.91
N LEU A 160 12.19 -7.24 9.03
CA LEU A 160 12.02 -7.83 7.69
C LEU A 160 11.54 -9.28 7.77
N LYS A 161 12.11 -10.09 8.68
CA LYS A 161 11.66 -11.47 8.92
C LYS A 161 10.21 -11.52 9.41
N CYS A 162 9.86 -10.71 10.41
CA CYS A 162 8.50 -10.69 10.98
C CYS A 162 7.42 -10.14 10.04
N SER A 163 7.82 -9.42 8.99
CA SER A 163 6.91 -8.82 8.01
C SER A 163 6.70 -9.69 6.76
N THR A 164 7.23 -10.92 6.74
CA THR A 164 6.84 -11.93 5.74
C THR A 164 5.45 -12.48 6.05
N LEU A 165 4.67 -12.79 5.00
CA LEU A 165 3.32 -13.33 5.17
C LEU A 165 3.32 -14.66 5.94
N GLU A 166 4.31 -15.50 5.70
CA GLU A 166 4.52 -16.76 6.43
C GLU A 166 4.75 -16.52 7.93
N SER A 167 5.61 -15.56 8.28
CA SER A 167 5.87 -15.24 9.70
C SER A 167 4.65 -14.62 10.37
N ILE A 168 3.86 -13.82 9.65
CA ILE A 168 2.59 -13.27 10.15
C ILE A 168 1.61 -14.41 10.41
N GLY A 169 1.42 -15.31 9.45
CA GLY A 169 0.56 -16.49 9.60
C GLY A 169 0.97 -17.38 10.77
N ALA A 170 2.27 -17.69 10.89
CA ALA A 170 2.80 -18.48 12.01
C ALA A 170 2.61 -17.78 13.37
N SER A 171 2.81 -16.46 13.44
CA SER A 171 2.63 -15.70 14.68
C SER A 171 1.19 -15.73 15.18
N VAL A 172 0.20 -15.70 14.27
CA VAL A 172 -1.23 -15.71 14.64
C VAL A 172 -1.62 -17.05 15.27
N LYS A 173 -1.05 -18.18 14.83
CA LYS A 173 -1.32 -19.51 15.40
C LYS A 173 -0.91 -19.65 16.87
N THR A 174 0.10 -18.90 17.29
CA THR A 174 0.68 -18.99 18.64
C THR A 174 0.13 -17.98 19.63
N GLN A 175 -0.59 -16.96 19.15
CA GLN A 175 -1.12 -15.90 20.00
C GLN A 175 -2.52 -16.28 20.47
N PRO A 176 -2.78 -16.32 21.80
CA PRO A 176 -4.16 -16.43 22.27
C PRO A 176 -4.96 -15.24 21.74
N PRO A 177 -6.25 -15.41 21.40
CA PRO A 177 -7.10 -14.30 21.00
C PRO A 177 -6.97 -13.20 22.05
N ALA A 178 -6.73 -11.97 21.59
CA ALA A 178 -6.49 -10.87 22.50
C ALA A 178 -7.74 -10.68 23.36
N ILE A 179 -7.61 -10.92 24.67
CA ILE A 179 -8.68 -10.75 25.65
C ILE A 179 -8.96 -9.25 25.77
N HIS A 180 -9.75 -8.71 24.84
CA HIS A 180 -10.29 -7.37 24.88
C HIS A 180 -11.71 -7.40 25.48
N ASN A 181 -11.90 -8.19 26.54
CA ASN A 181 -13.17 -8.38 27.26
C ASN A 181 -13.59 -7.19 28.14
N HIS A 182 -13.07 -6.00 27.89
CA HIS A 182 -13.44 -4.84 28.69
C HIS A 182 -13.79 -3.67 27.78
N ASN A 183 -15.09 -3.35 27.73
CA ASN A 183 -15.54 -1.99 27.49
C ASN A 183 -14.88 -1.12 28.57
N HIS A 184 -13.77 -0.49 28.22
CA HIS A 184 -13.16 0.46 29.13
C HIS A 184 -14.08 1.68 29.18
N PRO A 185 -14.28 2.31 30.35
CA PRO A 185 -14.95 3.61 30.44
C PRO A 185 -14.32 4.68 29.53
N GLN A 186 -13.07 4.43 29.10
CA GLN A 186 -12.30 5.25 28.17
C GLN A 186 -12.72 5.12 26.70
N ASP A 187 -13.63 4.21 26.34
CA ASP A 187 -14.21 4.13 24.98
C ASP A 187 -15.06 5.36 24.64
N ILE A 188 -15.34 6.24 25.61
CA ILE A 188 -15.84 7.60 25.43
C ILE A 188 -14.68 8.52 24.96
N ALA A 189 -14.04 8.15 23.85
CA ALA A 189 -13.02 8.97 23.20
C ALA A 189 -13.61 9.76 22.03
N THR A 190 -12.85 10.68 21.43
CA THR A 190 -13.25 11.29 20.15
C THR A 190 -13.50 10.19 19.12
N GLU A 191 -14.48 10.35 18.23
CA GLU A 191 -14.92 9.36 17.23
C GLU A 191 -13.76 8.61 16.53
N GLY A 192 -12.71 9.32 16.11
CA GLY A 192 -11.53 8.71 15.48
C GLY A 192 -10.68 7.83 16.40
N GLU A 193 -10.58 8.15 17.70
CA GLU A 193 -9.88 7.34 18.69
C GLU A 193 -10.63 6.07 19.02
N PHE A 194 -11.96 6.15 19.14
CA PHE A 194 -12.82 4.99 19.31
C PHE A 194 -12.63 3.98 18.18
N HIS A 195 -12.74 4.42 16.91
CA HIS A 195 -12.54 3.53 15.76
C HIS A 195 -11.14 2.90 15.73
N LEU A 196 -10.10 3.65 16.10
CA LEU A 196 -8.73 3.13 16.12
C LEU A 196 -8.52 2.08 17.20
N ARG A 197 -9.11 2.26 18.39
CA ARG A 197 -9.02 1.29 19.48
C ARG A 197 -9.76 0.00 19.11
N ARG A 198 -10.95 0.10 18.49
CA ARG A 198 -11.68 -1.06 17.97
C ARG A 198 -10.97 -1.77 16.82
N ALA A 199 -10.31 -1.02 15.94
CA ALA A 199 -9.45 -1.61 14.91
C ALA A 199 -8.29 -2.41 15.51
N HIS A 200 -7.66 -1.94 16.59
CA HIS A 200 -6.60 -2.71 17.27
C HIS A 200 -7.12 -4.01 17.89
N SER A 201 -8.33 -4.00 18.48
CA SER A 201 -8.90 -5.23 19.06
C SER A 201 -9.24 -6.28 18.00
N LEU A 202 -9.72 -5.84 16.83
CA LEU A 202 -10.10 -6.71 15.73
C LEU A 202 -8.95 -7.02 14.75
N PHE A 203 -7.79 -6.38 14.92
CA PHE A 203 -6.67 -6.49 13.99
C PHE A 203 -6.12 -7.91 13.79
N HIS A 204 -6.35 -8.82 14.75
CA HIS A 204 -6.00 -10.23 14.61
C HIS A 204 -6.71 -10.90 13.42
N ILE A 205 -7.95 -10.48 13.09
CA ILE A 205 -8.71 -10.92 11.91
C ILE A 205 -7.97 -10.53 10.63
N CYS A 206 -7.55 -9.27 10.53
CA CYS A 206 -6.77 -8.79 9.39
C CYS A 206 -5.44 -9.53 9.23
N LYS A 207 -4.70 -9.78 10.33
CA LYS A 207 -3.47 -10.59 10.30
C LYS A 207 -3.72 -12.01 9.83
N ARG A 208 -4.78 -12.64 10.32
CA ARG A 208 -5.17 -14.01 9.97
C ARG A 208 -5.56 -14.12 8.49
N ALA A 209 -6.34 -13.16 8.01
CA ALA A 209 -6.78 -13.08 6.63
C ALA A 209 -5.59 -12.88 5.68
N ILE A 210 -4.60 -12.07 6.04
CA ILE A 210 -3.40 -11.82 5.22
C ILE A 210 -2.38 -12.95 5.30
N GLY A 211 -2.21 -13.56 6.47
CA GLY A 211 -1.28 -14.67 6.69
C GLY A 211 -1.83 -16.06 6.31
N ASP A 212 -3.04 -16.12 5.74
CA ASP A 212 -3.73 -17.34 5.30
C ASP A 212 -3.73 -18.47 6.36
N SER A 213 -3.99 -18.11 7.62
CA SER A 213 -3.99 -19.05 8.73
C SER A 213 -5.40 -19.61 8.97
N SER A 214 -5.67 -20.79 8.44
CA SER A 214 -6.89 -21.57 8.69
C SER A 214 -6.79 -22.35 10.02
N VAL A 215 -6.83 -21.68 11.17
CA VAL A 215 -7.09 -22.38 12.43
C VAL A 215 -8.60 -22.48 12.59
N VAL A 216 -9.20 -23.63 12.26
CA VAL A 216 -10.58 -23.91 12.65
C VAL A 216 -10.64 -23.74 14.17
N GLU A 217 -11.33 -22.71 14.65
CA GLU A 217 -11.55 -22.53 16.08
C GLU A 217 -12.76 -23.39 16.45
N GLU A 218 -12.53 -24.30 17.39
CA GLU A 218 -13.59 -25.04 18.10
C GLU A 218 -14.53 -24.10 18.89
N ASP A 219 -14.20 -22.81 19.04
CA ASP A 219 -14.98 -21.79 19.76
C ASP A 219 -15.53 -20.66 18.86
N SER A 220 -16.12 -20.99 17.70
CA SER A 220 -16.67 -19.99 16.77
C SER A 220 -17.77 -19.10 17.37
N VAL A 221 -18.48 -19.58 18.39
CA VAL A 221 -19.62 -18.87 19.00
C VAL A 221 -19.17 -17.69 19.86
N GLU A 222 -18.09 -17.86 20.64
CA GLU A 222 -17.57 -16.79 21.51
C GLU A 222 -17.03 -15.62 20.65
N ILE A 223 -16.35 -15.94 19.56
CA ILE A 223 -15.79 -14.96 18.61
C ILE A 223 -16.89 -14.16 17.92
N THR A 224 -17.98 -14.78 17.50
CA THR A 224 -19.09 -14.07 16.82
C THR A 224 -19.82 -13.12 17.75
N VAL A 225 -20.09 -13.53 18.99
CA VAL A 225 -20.72 -12.67 20.03
C VAL A 225 -19.79 -11.49 20.38
N HIS A 226 -18.50 -11.74 20.52
CA HIS A 226 -17.49 -10.70 20.74
C HIS A 226 -17.33 -9.77 19.55
N PHE A 227 -17.45 -10.28 18.33
CA PHE A 227 -17.40 -9.50 17.11
C PHE A 227 -18.58 -8.54 17.01
N GLY A 228 -19.80 -9.04 17.20
CA GLY A 228 -21.03 -8.24 17.12
C GLY A 228 -21.02 -7.07 18.10
N THR A 229 -20.49 -7.28 19.31
CA THR A 229 -20.33 -6.23 20.32
C THR A 229 -19.17 -5.26 20.01
N ALA A 230 -18.06 -5.75 19.45
CA ALA A 230 -16.90 -4.91 19.09
C ALA A 230 -17.12 -4.01 17.88
N VAL A 231 -18.03 -4.39 16.96
CA VAL A 231 -18.38 -3.61 15.76
C VAL A 231 -19.53 -2.62 16.02
N GLN A 232 -20.24 -2.76 17.15
CA GLN A 232 -21.36 -1.89 17.49
C GLN A 232 -20.92 -0.41 17.57
N GLY A 233 -21.58 0.46 16.79
CA GLY A 233 -21.27 1.89 16.72
C GLY A 233 -20.06 2.26 15.85
N VAL A 234 -19.46 1.30 15.13
CA VAL A 234 -18.34 1.54 14.20
C VAL A 234 -18.79 1.42 12.74
N GLU A 235 -18.46 2.41 11.92
CA GLU A 235 -18.63 2.30 10.47
C GLU A 235 -17.64 1.27 9.91
N LEU A 236 -18.15 0.20 9.30
CA LEU A 236 -17.35 -0.93 8.79
C LEU A 236 -16.26 -0.49 7.79
N TRP A 237 -16.56 0.47 6.91
CA TRP A 237 -15.59 1.04 5.98
C TRP A 237 -14.41 1.69 6.72
N THR A 238 -14.71 2.54 7.70
CA THR A 238 -13.69 3.20 8.53
C THR A 238 -12.84 2.17 9.30
N LEU A 239 -13.45 1.09 9.78
CA LEU A 239 -12.74 -0.02 10.43
C LEU A 239 -11.73 -0.68 9.48
N MET A 240 -12.17 -1.09 8.27
CA MET A 240 -11.31 -1.75 7.29
C MET A 240 -10.13 -0.87 6.88
N GLU A 241 -10.36 0.43 6.69
CA GLU A 241 -9.31 1.39 6.35
C GLU A 241 -8.25 1.50 7.44
N ILE A 242 -8.67 1.53 8.70
CA ILE A 242 -7.73 1.59 9.83
C ILE A 242 -7.00 0.26 10.01
N GLU A 243 -7.62 -0.88 9.75
CA GLU A 243 -6.95 -2.18 9.82
C GLU A 243 -5.91 -2.37 8.72
N LEU A 244 -6.24 -2.09 7.46
CA LEU A 244 -5.26 -2.04 6.36
C LEU A 244 -4.19 -0.98 6.62
N SER A 245 -4.63 0.09 7.27
CA SER A 245 -3.89 1.09 8.03
C SER A 245 -2.69 0.51 8.81
N LEU A 246 -3.04 -0.35 9.77
CA LEU A 246 -2.15 -1.03 10.70
C LEU A 246 -1.34 -2.11 10.00
N MET A 247 -1.93 -2.82 9.02
CA MET A 247 -1.21 -3.81 8.25
C MET A 247 -0.04 -3.21 7.47
N TYR A 248 -0.23 -2.02 6.89
CA TYR A 248 0.89 -1.28 6.29
C TYR A 248 2.03 -1.04 7.28
N ASP A 249 1.71 -0.67 8.53
CA ASP A 249 2.71 -0.45 9.58
C ASP A 249 3.47 -1.78 9.85
N VAL A 250 2.80 -2.93 9.87
CA VAL A 250 3.44 -4.25 10.05
C VAL A 250 4.34 -4.63 8.86
N LEU A 251 3.88 -4.42 7.62
CA LEU A 251 4.55 -4.92 6.41
C LEU A 251 5.74 -4.06 5.96
N TYR A 252 5.67 -2.73 6.13
CA TYR A 252 6.62 -1.79 5.52
C TYR A 252 7.42 -0.96 6.53
N THR A 253 7.19 -1.15 7.84
CA THR A 253 7.88 -0.41 8.91
C THR A 253 8.33 -1.35 10.02
N LYS A 254 9.08 -0.83 10.99
CA LYS A 254 9.56 -1.62 12.14
C LYS A 254 8.49 -1.87 13.21
N ALA A 255 7.23 -1.50 12.98
CA ALA A 255 6.17 -1.52 14.00
C ALA A 255 6.00 -2.89 14.68
N ALA A 256 6.12 -3.99 13.93
CA ALA A 256 6.00 -5.35 14.46
C ALA A 256 7.04 -5.69 15.56
N VAL A 257 8.20 -5.03 15.54
CA VAL A 257 9.31 -5.27 16.48
C VAL A 257 9.39 -4.17 17.54
N ILE A 258 9.13 -2.92 17.14
CA ILE A 258 9.18 -1.76 18.04
C ILE A 258 8.19 -1.90 19.19
N HIS A 259 6.98 -2.37 18.91
CA HIS A 259 5.90 -2.44 19.90
C HIS A 259 5.94 -3.73 20.73
N THR A 260 7.16 -4.20 21.02
CA THR A 260 7.48 -5.25 22.00
C THR A 260 8.21 -4.63 23.18
N PHE A 261 8.28 -5.34 24.31
CA PHE A 261 9.03 -4.86 25.48
C PHE A 261 10.49 -4.51 25.14
N PHE A 262 11.18 -5.40 24.41
CA PHE A 262 12.56 -5.17 23.97
C PHE A 262 12.66 -3.96 23.02
N GLY A 263 11.72 -3.82 22.08
CA GLY A 263 11.67 -2.68 21.17
C GLY A 263 11.57 -1.34 21.92
N TYR A 264 10.69 -1.24 22.93
CA TYR A 264 10.59 -0.03 23.77
C TYR A 264 11.85 0.22 24.60
N LEU A 265 12.47 -0.82 25.15
CA LEU A 265 13.73 -0.70 25.88
C LEU A 265 14.84 -0.09 25.01
N VAL A 266 14.97 -0.56 23.76
CA VAL A 266 15.96 -0.01 22.81
C VAL A 266 15.69 1.45 22.50
N ARG A 267 14.42 1.87 22.37
CA ARG A 267 14.07 3.29 22.13
C ARG A 267 14.35 4.18 23.33
N PHE A 268 14.29 3.62 24.54
CA PHE A 268 14.64 4.35 25.76
C PHE A 268 16.16 4.51 25.90
N VAL A 269 16.91 3.43 25.65
CA VAL A 269 18.38 3.41 25.78
C VAL A 269 19.08 4.16 24.64
N GLY A 270 18.51 4.17 23.44
CA GLY A 270 19.11 4.79 22.25
C GLY A 270 19.49 6.27 22.42
N PRO A 271 18.57 7.17 22.78
CA PRO A 271 18.87 8.57 23.04
C PRO A 271 19.90 8.76 24.15
N LEU A 272 19.81 7.98 25.23
CA LEU A 272 20.76 8.05 26.35
C LEU A 272 22.17 7.70 25.91
N SER A 273 22.34 6.65 25.09
CA SER A 273 23.62 6.25 24.50
C SER A 273 24.17 7.34 23.57
N ALA A 274 23.33 7.92 22.72
CA ALA A 274 23.73 8.97 21.78
C ALA A 274 24.15 10.28 22.50
N ILE A 275 23.38 10.71 23.51
CA ILE A 275 23.70 11.89 24.34
C ILE A 275 24.98 11.64 25.13
N THR A 276 25.14 10.47 25.74
CA THR A 276 26.36 10.11 26.48
C THR A 276 27.58 10.14 25.57
N SER A 277 27.47 9.59 24.36
CA SER A 277 28.54 9.63 23.35
C SER A 277 28.87 11.06 22.93
N MET A 278 27.88 11.95 22.83
CA MET A 278 28.07 13.37 22.52
C MET A 278 28.81 14.10 23.65
N LEU A 279 28.46 13.83 24.91
CA LEU A 279 29.13 14.40 26.07
C LEU A 279 30.58 13.90 26.18
N LEU A 280 30.82 12.60 26.00
CA LEU A 280 32.16 12.01 25.99
C LEU A 280 33.05 12.62 24.90
N PHE A 281 32.48 12.86 23.71
CA PHE A 281 33.19 13.55 22.63
C PHE A 281 33.47 15.03 22.97
N GLN A 282 32.54 15.71 23.62
CA GLN A 282 32.72 17.11 24.04
C GLN A 282 33.90 17.28 25.02
N PHE A 283 34.08 16.31 25.93
CA PHE A 283 35.16 16.28 26.92
C PHE A 283 36.50 15.73 26.39
N THR A 284 36.54 15.21 25.17
CA THR A 284 37.79 14.77 24.53
C THR A 284 38.56 16.01 24.02
N SER A 285 39.89 16.06 24.23
CA SER A 285 40.71 17.12 23.63
C SER A 285 40.61 17.10 22.11
N LYS A 286 40.48 18.29 21.51
CA LYS A 286 40.40 18.47 20.05
C LYS A 286 41.74 18.88 19.43
N ASP A 287 42.79 18.93 20.26
CA ASP A 287 44.12 19.35 19.83
C ASP A 287 44.70 18.29 18.90
N GLY A 288 44.93 18.66 17.63
CA GLY A 288 45.46 17.77 16.60
C GLY A 288 44.45 17.20 15.60
N TYR A 289 43.15 17.48 15.74
CA TYR A 289 42.14 17.11 14.74
C TYR A 289 41.82 18.24 13.77
N ASP A 290 41.51 17.91 12.51
CA ASP A 290 40.99 18.88 11.56
C ASP A 290 39.63 19.43 12.02
N ARG A 291 39.44 20.75 11.91
CA ARG A 291 38.18 21.43 12.28
C ARG A 291 36.99 20.86 11.50
N ALA A 292 37.22 20.46 10.24
CA ALA A 292 36.18 19.84 9.42
C ALA A 292 35.73 18.49 9.99
N ASP A 293 36.66 17.62 10.40
CA ASP A 293 36.35 16.30 10.98
C ASP A 293 35.63 16.43 12.33
N VAL A 294 36.01 17.41 13.14
CA VAL A 294 35.33 17.74 14.40
C VAL A 294 33.89 18.19 14.13
N ALA A 295 33.69 19.09 13.15
CA ALA A 295 32.36 19.56 12.77
C ALA A 295 31.46 18.43 12.25
N ILE A 296 31.99 17.55 11.39
CA ILE A 296 31.27 16.38 10.86
C ILE A 296 30.87 15.44 12.00
N THR A 297 31.77 15.21 12.94
CA THR A 297 31.50 14.35 14.10
C THR A 297 30.36 14.91 14.96
N TYR A 298 30.32 16.23 15.20
CA TYR A 298 29.19 16.88 15.85
C TYR A 298 27.90 16.77 15.05
N VAL A 299 27.94 16.89 13.72
CA VAL A 299 26.77 16.68 12.85
C VAL A 299 26.23 15.25 12.96
N LEU A 300 27.10 14.24 13.00
CA LEU A 300 26.71 12.83 13.17
C LEU A 300 26.09 12.57 14.54
N LEU A 301 26.72 13.06 15.61
CA LEU A 301 26.20 12.95 16.98
C LEU A 301 24.85 13.66 17.13
N GLY A 302 24.74 14.89 16.63
CA GLY A 302 23.49 15.65 16.64
C GLY A 302 22.39 14.97 15.82
N GLY A 303 22.74 14.44 14.64
CA GLY A 303 21.83 13.64 13.82
C GLY A 303 21.35 12.37 14.51
N ALA A 304 22.25 11.64 15.18
CA ALA A 304 21.91 10.46 15.96
C ALA A 304 20.98 10.78 17.13
N VAL A 305 21.31 11.81 17.94
CA VAL A 305 20.44 12.27 19.04
C VAL A 305 19.06 12.65 18.51
N PHE A 306 19.00 13.45 17.45
CA PHE A 306 17.74 13.86 16.83
C PHE A 306 16.91 12.65 16.38
N MET A 307 17.49 11.72 15.61
CA MET A 307 16.78 10.55 15.10
C MET A 307 16.32 9.60 16.21
N GLU A 308 17.16 9.36 17.22
CA GLU A 308 16.85 8.48 18.34
C GLU A 308 15.78 9.09 19.26
N THR A 309 15.88 10.37 19.61
CA THR A 309 14.85 11.07 20.39
C THR A 309 13.53 11.09 19.63
N ALA A 310 13.56 11.35 18.32
CA ALA A 310 12.35 11.32 17.50
C ALA A 310 11.76 9.91 17.38
N SER A 311 12.58 8.87 17.31
CA SER A 311 12.16 7.46 17.36
C SER A 311 11.42 7.15 18.67
N LEU A 312 11.98 7.53 19.83
CA LEU A 312 11.34 7.36 21.14
C LEU A 312 9.98 8.07 21.22
N LEU A 313 9.94 9.35 20.83
CA LEU A 313 8.70 10.14 20.86
C LEU A 313 7.62 9.55 19.93
N ASN A 314 8.02 9.12 18.72
CA ASN A 314 7.11 8.48 17.78
C ASN A 314 6.60 7.13 18.30
N ALA A 315 7.47 6.34 18.93
CA ALA A 315 7.10 5.07 19.53
C ALA A 315 6.09 5.27 20.66
N LEU A 316 6.31 6.21 21.60
CA LEU A 316 5.40 6.48 22.72
C LEU A 316 4.04 7.06 22.32
N ALA A 317 4.01 7.89 21.28
CA ALA A 317 2.78 8.51 20.76
C ALA A 317 2.05 7.67 19.69
N SER A 318 2.55 6.45 19.42
CA SER A 318 1.99 5.53 18.44
C SER A 318 0.67 4.93 18.92
N SER A 319 -0.24 4.65 17.99
CA SER A 319 -1.48 3.91 18.31
C SER A 319 -1.19 2.51 18.87
N TRP A 320 -0.07 1.94 18.45
CA TRP A 320 0.36 0.61 18.87
C TRP A 320 0.80 0.55 20.34
N THR A 321 1.16 1.69 20.95
CA THR A 321 1.44 1.78 22.39
C THR A 321 0.20 1.53 23.21
N PHE A 322 -0.94 2.06 22.77
CA PHE A 322 -2.21 1.76 23.41
C PHE A 322 -2.51 0.26 23.37
N ALA A 323 -2.38 -0.36 22.19
CA ALA A 323 -2.57 -1.80 22.04
C ALA A 323 -1.64 -2.58 22.98
N PHE A 324 -0.33 -2.27 22.99
CA PHE A 324 0.64 -2.89 23.89
C PHE A 324 0.30 -2.71 25.38
N LEU A 325 -0.07 -1.50 25.81
CA LEU A 325 -0.45 -1.21 27.20
C LEU A 325 -1.74 -1.92 27.61
N SER A 326 -2.67 -2.12 26.67
CA SER A 326 -3.91 -2.84 26.93
C SER A 326 -3.69 -4.34 27.12
N THR A 327 -2.73 -4.93 26.40
CA THR A 327 -2.40 -6.37 26.44
C THR A 327 -1.25 -6.71 27.39
N THR A 328 -0.64 -5.73 28.06
CA THR A 328 0.50 -5.99 28.93
C THR A 328 0.11 -6.82 30.15
N ARG A 329 0.97 -7.77 30.55
CA ARG A 329 0.80 -8.57 31.78
C ARG A 329 0.99 -7.74 33.06
N TRP A 330 1.49 -6.52 32.92
CA TRP A 330 1.90 -5.66 34.02
C TRP A 330 0.72 -4.78 34.45
N SER A 331 -0.14 -5.32 35.32
CA SER A 331 -1.38 -4.67 35.77
C SER A 331 -1.16 -3.26 36.31
N TRP A 332 -0.07 -3.02 37.04
CA TRP A 332 0.28 -1.70 37.58
C TRP A 332 0.53 -0.64 36.48
N LEU A 333 1.13 -1.03 35.35
CA LEU A 333 1.53 -0.17 34.25
C LEU A 333 0.27 0.19 33.47
N ARG A 334 -0.57 -0.81 33.21
CA ARG A 334 -1.89 -0.65 32.59
C ARG A 334 -2.76 0.33 33.39
N TYR A 335 -2.88 0.14 34.70
CA TYR A 335 -3.69 1.01 35.56
C TYR A 335 -3.13 2.44 35.63
N THR A 336 -1.84 2.60 35.91
CA THR A 336 -1.24 3.93 36.10
C THR A 336 -1.21 4.79 34.84
N THR A 337 -1.04 4.17 33.66
CA THR A 337 -0.89 4.88 32.38
C THR A 337 -2.22 5.13 31.66
N LEU A 338 -3.13 4.15 31.65
CA LEU A 338 -4.40 4.24 30.94
C LEU A 338 -5.49 4.86 31.83
N CYS A 339 -5.66 4.43 33.09
CA CYS A 339 -6.77 4.90 33.95
C CYS A 339 -6.68 6.37 34.36
N ASN A 340 -5.49 6.98 34.32
CA ASN A 340 -5.27 8.38 34.71
C ASN A 340 -5.18 9.36 33.51
N GLU A 341 -5.54 8.91 32.30
CA GLU A 341 -5.41 9.67 31.03
C GLU A 341 -4.00 10.25 30.77
N ARG A 342 -2.98 9.75 31.48
CA ARG A 342 -1.61 10.28 31.40
C ARG A 342 -1.01 10.01 30.02
N TRP A 343 -1.29 8.83 29.47
CA TRP A 343 -0.87 8.50 28.11
C TRP A 343 -1.55 9.39 27.06
N ASP A 344 -2.86 9.65 27.20
CA ASP A 344 -3.58 10.52 26.26
C ASP A 344 -3.05 11.96 26.29
N ARG A 345 -2.73 12.50 27.48
CA ARG A 345 -2.06 13.80 27.63
C ARG A 345 -0.68 13.84 26.98
N LEU A 346 0.16 12.82 27.23
CA LEU A 346 1.49 12.72 26.63
C LEU A 346 1.40 12.61 25.11
N ARG A 347 0.49 11.78 24.60
CA ARG A 347 0.26 11.62 23.17
C ARG A 347 -0.21 12.91 22.53
N ARG A 348 -1.16 13.64 23.14
CA ARG A 348 -1.62 14.95 22.65
C ARG A 348 -0.47 15.96 22.58
N ALA A 349 0.37 16.02 23.62
CA ALA A 349 1.56 16.89 23.64
C ALA A 349 2.57 16.55 22.53
N VAL A 350 2.88 15.26 22.33
CA VAL A 350 3.79 14.83 21.26
C VAL A 350 3.19 15.08 19.88
N VAL A 351 1.89 14.89 19.70
CA VAL A 351 1.18 15.19 18.45
C VAL A 351 1.26 16.69 18.14
N TRP A 352 1.00 17.53 19.13
CA TRP A 352 1.09 18.99 19.02
C TRP A 352 2.50 19.42 18.60
N LEU A 353 3.53 18.93 19.29
CA LEU A 353 4.94 19.22 18.97
C LEU A 353 5.28 18.80 17.53
N ARG A 354 4.83 17.62 17.11
CA ARG A 354 5.06 17.12 15.76
C ARG A 354 4.39 17.98 14.68
N ASN A 355 3.19 18.49 14.95
CA ASN A 355 2.46 19.33 14.01
C ASN A 355 3.15 20.68 13.81
N LEU A 356 3.73 21.25 14.89
CA LEU A 356 4.59 22.44 14.80
C LEU A 356 5.81 22.20 13.93
N VAL A 357 6.55 21.12 14.17
CA VAL A 357 7.77 20.78 13.41
C VAL A 357 7.47 20.53 11.92
N LYS A 358 6.29 19.97 11.59
CA LYS A 358 5.90 19.70 10.20
C LYS A 358 5.26 20.89 9.49
N GLY A 359 5.21 22.08 10.10
CA GLY A 359 4.65 23.29 9.49
C GLY A 359 3.19 23.15 9.05
N ARG A 360 2.43 22.22 9.66
CA ARG A 360 1.02 22.02 9.34
C ARG A 360 0.18 22.98 10.18
N VAL A 361 0.00 24.19 9.66
CA VAL A 361 -1.09 25.07 10.08
C VAL A 361 -2.40 24.44 9.57
N GLY A 362 -3.29 24.05 10.48
CA GLY A 362 -4.67 23.67 10.15
C GLY A 362 -4.99 22.16 10.14
N GLY A 363 -5.68 21.71 11.19
CA GLY A 363 -6.90 20.89 11.12
C GLY A 363 -6.88 19.45 10.57
N ASP A 364 -5.81 18.97 9.94
CA ASP A 364 -5.86 17.67 9.29
C ASP A 364 -5.46 16.52 10.24
N SER A 365 -6.48 16.03 10.95
CA SER A 365 -6.44 14.91 11.88
C SER A 365 -5.56 13.75 11.36
N ARG A 366 -4.64 13.24 12.21
CA ARG A 366 -3.78 12.07 11.92
C ARG A 366 -4.61 10.85 11.45
N TYR A 367 -5.89 10.79 11.83
CA TYR A 367 -6.84 9.76 11.39
C TYR A 367 -7.17 9.87 9.90
N LYS A 368 -7.40 11.08 9.37
CA LYS A 368 -7.54 11.31 7.92
C LYS A 368 -6.31 10.85 7.14
N SER A 369 -5.12 10.92 7.73
CA SER A 369 -3.89 10.42 7.08
C SER A 369 -3.75 8.90 7.04
N ARG A 370 -4.55 8.17 7.83
CA ARG A 370 -4.66 6.70 7.81
C ARG A 370 -5.81 6.20 6.94
N ARG A 371 -6.76 7.08 6.60
CA ARG A 371 -7.91 6.75 5.77
C ARG A 371 -7.53 6.60 4.31
N TRP A 372 -8.30 5.77 3.63
CA TRP A 372 -8.22 5.62 2.19
C TRP A 372 -8.74 6.91 1.52
N SER A 373 -8.21 7.27 0.35
CA SER A 373 -8.58 8.50 -0.34
C SER A 373 -9.97 8.46 -0.98
N TYR A 374 -10.66 7.30 -0.95
CA TYR A 374 -11.91 7.04 -1.66
C TYR A 374 -11.86 7.23 -3.17
N THR A 375 -10.65 7.35 -3.72
CA THR A 375 -10.43 7.48 -5.16
C THR A 375 -10.10 6.13 -5.76
N ILE A 376 -10.87 5.72 -6.75
CA ILE A 376 -10.62 4.50 -7.52
C ILE A 376 -10.14 4.86 -8.93
N GLY A 377 -9.30 4.00 -9.51
CA GLY A 377 -8.84 4.15 -10.88
C GLY A 377 -10.00 3.96 -11.87
N GLN A 378 -9.94 4.63 -13.01
CA GLN A 378 -10.93 4.52 -14.07
C GLN A 378 -10.22 4.31 -15.39
N TYR A 379 -10.73 3.43 -16.22
CA TYR A 379 -10.17 3.19 -17.55
C TYR A 379 -11.27 2.69 -18.45
N ASN A 380 -11.50 3.38 -19.56
CA ASN A 380 -12.52 2.97 -20.52
C ASN A 380 -11.84 2.53 -21.81
N LEU A 381 -12.12 1.31 -22.25
CA LEU A 381 -11.46 0.69 -23.41
C LEU A 381 -11.83 1.42 -24.71
N LEU A 382 -13.09 1.84 -24.87
CA LEU A 382 -13.54 2.60 -26.03
C LEU A 382 -12.92 4.01 -26.04
N HIS A 383 -12.74 4.64 -24.87
CA HIS A 383 -12.03 5.90 -24.74
C HIS A 383 -10.58 5.78 -25.23
N PHE A 384 -9.90 4.69 -24.89
CA PHE A 384 -8.53 4.43 -25.35
C PHE A 384 -8.46 4.18 -26.86
N CYS A 385 -9.42 3.45 -27.42
CA CYS A 385 -9.46 3.14 -28.85
C CYS A 385 -9.86 4.34 -29.70
N THR A 386 -10.52 5.34 -29.11
CA THR A 386 -10.87 6.60 -29.77
C THR A 386 -9.71 7.62 -29.74
N ARG A 387 -8.52 7.26 -29.27
CA ARG A 387 -7.40 8.21 -29.18
C ARG A 387 -6.92 8.72 -30.55
N PRO A 388 -6.33 9.92 -30.64
CA PRO A 388 -5.58 10.33 -31.81
C PRO A 388 -4.31 9.48 -31.99
N ALA A 389 -3.92 9.23 -33.25
CA ALA A 389 -2.81 8.34 -33.58
C ALA A 389 -1.43 8.89 -33.15
N ASP A 390 -1.21 10.20 -33.24
CA ASP A 390 0.12 10.82 -33.11
C ASP A 390 0.17 11.97 -32.10
N MET A 391 0.49 11.65 -30.84
CA MET A 391 0.71 12.64 -29.79
C MET A 391 2.22 12.91 -29.58
N PRO A 392 2.67 14.17 -29.43
CA PRO A 392 4.10 14.49 -29.28
C PRO A 392 4.73 13.86 -28.03
N LEU A 393 4.05 13.93 -26.87
CA LEU A 393 4.50 13.25 -25.65
C LEU A 393 4.49 11.72 -25.78
N GLY A 394 3.52 11.18 -26.52
CA GLY A 394 3.45 9.75 -26.85
C GLY A 394 4.63 9.29 -27.72
N ARG A 395 5.06 10.11 -28.70
CA ARG A 395 6.25 9.84 -29.53
C ARG A 395 7.52 9.83 -28.69
N LEU A 396 7.67 10.78 -27.77
CA LEU A 396 8.79 10.80 -26.84
C LEU A 396 8.83 9.55 -25.96
N ALA A 397 7.69 9.17 -25.37
CA ALA A 397 7.58 7.95 -24.58
C ALA A 397 7.92 6.70 -25.39
N LYS A 398 7.47 6.62 -26.65
CA LYS A 398 7.81 5.53 -27.59
C LYS A 398 9.30 5.48 -27.91
N ALA A 399 9.94 6.62 -28.13
CA ALA A 399 11.39 6.70 -28.35
C ALA A 399 12.19 6.23 -27.12
N MET A 400 11.64 6.40 -25.90
CA MET A 400 12.22 5.92 -24.65
C MET A 400 11.84 4.46 -24.30
N GLY A 401 11.05 3.77 -25.12
CA GLY A 401 10.56 2.41 -24.83
C GLY A 401 9.53 2.34 -23.68
N LEU A 402 8.89 3.46 -23.35
CA LEU A 402 7.90 3.61 -22.27
C LEU A 402 6.48 3.81 -22.80
N ASP A 403 6.20 3.41 -24.04
CA ASP A 403 4.92 3.61 -24.72
C ASP A 403 3.76 2.93 -23.98
N GLU A 404 3.91 1.67 -23.58
CA GLU A 404 2.86 0.94 -22.85
C GLU A 404 2.55 1.57 -21.50
N TRP A 405 3.58 1.98 -20.77
CA TRP A 405 3.43 2.64 -19.48
C TRP A 405 2.77 4.01 -19.65
N TRP A 406 3.20 4.79 -20.64
CA TRP A 406 2.62 6.09 -20.96
C TRP A 406 1.15 5.97 -21.31
N ASN A 407 0.81 5.13 -22.29
CA ASN A 407 -0.57 4.88 -22.72
C ASN A 407 -1.46 4.50 -21.53
N ARG A 408 -0.97 3.62 -20.67
CA ARG A 408 -1.71 3.19 -19.50
C ARG A 408 -2.00 4.30 -18.50
N LYS A 409 -1.00 5.15 -18.21
CA LYS A 409 -1.15 6.24 -17.23
C LYS A 409 -1.84 7.47 -17.78
N HIS A 410 -1.58 7.80 -19.04
CA HIS A 410 -2.17 8.94 -19.71
C HIS A 410 -3.67 8.78 -19.89
N TYR A 411 -4.15 7.58 -20.26
CA TYR A 411 -5.58 7.31 -20.48
C TYR A 411 -6.33 6.77 -19.25
N SER A 412 -5.67 6.63 -18.09
CA SER A 412 -6.33 6.18 -16.85
C SER A 412 -6.83 7.36 -16.02
N GLY A 413 -8.12 7.38 -15.70
CA GLY A 413 -8.84 8.25 -14.78
C GLY A 413 -8.63 7.95 -13.28
N THR A 414 -9.04 8.86 -12.40
CA THR A 414 -9.47 8.54 -11.02
C THR A 414 -10.78 9.24 -10.71
N VAL A 415 -11.67 8.59 -9.96
CA VAL A 415 -12.94 9.18 -9.50
C VAL A 415 -13.13 8.94 -8.01
N GLU A 416 -13.74 9.91 -7.33
CA GLU A 416 -14.11 9.78 -5.91
C GLU A 416 -15.41 8.98 -5.77
N MET A 417 -15.42 8.04 -4.84
CA MET A 417 -16.56 7.17 -4.58
C MET A 417 -17.50 7.80 -3.55
N SER A 418 -18.76 8.03 -3.94
CA SER A 418 -19.80 8.59 -3.07
C SER A 418 -20.23 7.62 -1.97
N GLY A 419 -20.85 8.15 -0.91
CA GLY A 419 -21.39 7.34 0.20
C GLY A 419 -22.48 6.35 -0.24
N GLU A 420 -23.30 6.72 -1.23
CA GLU A 420 -24.34 5.87 -1.79
C GLU A 420 -23.77 4.58 -2.40
N ILE A 421 -22.64 4.69 -3.12
CA ILE A 421 -21.99 3.53 -3.75
C ILE A 421 -21.46 2.57 -2.68
N LYS A 422 -20.83 3.11 -1.63
CA LYS A 422 -20.36 2.32 -0.48
C LYS A 422 -21.49 1.55 0.17
N PHE A 423 -22.64 2.20 0.36
CA PHE A 423 -23.83 1.59 0.95
C PHE A 423 -24.36 0.45 0.08
N ARG A 424 -24.48 0.66 -1.24
CA ARG A 424 -24.95 -0.38 -2.17
C ARG A 424 -24.04 -1.61 -2.22
N ILE A 425 -22.72 -1.42 -2.23
CA ILE A 425 -21.75 -2.52 -2.18
C ILE A 425 -21.94 -3.32 -0.88
N ALA A 426 -21.98 -2.63 0.27
CA ALA A 426 -22.16 -3.28 1.57
C ALA A 426 -23.50 -4.04 1.65
N LEU A 427 -24.58 -3.46 1.13
CA LEU A 427 -25.90 -4.09 1.07
C LEU A 427 -25.90 -5.35 0.19
N TYR A 428 -25.24 -5.30 -0.97
CA TYR A 428 -25.11 -6.44 -1.87
C TYR A 428 -24.29 -7.56 -1.23
N MET A 429 -23.17 -7.23 -0.58
CA MET A 429 -22.39 -8.20 0.20
C MET A 429 -23.23 -8.87 1.28
N LYS A 430 -23.94 -8.09 2.11
CA LYS A 430 -24.83 -8.62 3.15
C LYS A 430 -25.85 -9.62 2.59
N ARG A 431 -26.40 -9.34 1.40
CA ARG A 431 -27.34 -10.23 0.71
C ARG A 431 -26.68 -11.55 0.27
N LEU A 432 -25.43 -11.52 -0.22
CA LEU A 432 -24.70 -12.74 -0.58
C LEU A 432 -24.43 -13.62 0.65
N TYR A 433 -24.09 -13.01 1.78
CA TYR A 433 -23.89 -13.73 3.05
C TYR A 433 -25.17 -14.34 3.59
N SER A 434 -26.27 -13.57 3.64
CA SER A 434 -27.56 -14.09 4.13
C SER A 434 -28.11 -15.24 3.30
N LYS A 435 -27.68 -15.38 2.04
CA LYS A 435 -28.04 -16.48 1.13
C LYS A 435 -27.08 -17.68 1.21
N GLY A 436 -26.14 -17.69 2.15
CA GLY A 436 -25.16 -18.77 2.30
C GLY A 436 -24.26 -18.97 1.08
N ARG A 437 -23.98 -17.91 0.31
CA ARG A 437 -23.13 -18.00 -0.91
C ARG A 437 -21.63 -18.07 -0.61
N PHE A 438 -21.25 -17.90 0.66
CA PHE A 438 -19.89 -18.04 1.16
C PHE A 438 -19.73 -19.35 1.94
N SER A 439 -18.63 -20.08 1.71
CA SER A 439 -18.26 -21.29 2.45
C SER A 439 -16.77 -21.21 2.82
N THR A 440 -16.45 -21.39 4.11
CA THR A 440 -15.07 -21.26 4.63
C THR A 440 -14.45 -19.91 4.25
N GLY A 441 -15.26 -18.84 4.32
CA GLY A 441 -14.87 -17.50 3.89
C GLY A 441 -14.80 -17.29 2.38
N MET A 442 -14.94 -18.31 1.53
CA MET A 442 -14.81 -18.22 0.06
C MET A 442 -16.15 -18.12 -0.67
N LEU A 443 -16.21 -17.29 -1.72
CA LEU A 443 -17.36 -17.23 -2.62
C LEU A 443 -17.46 -18.52 -3.47
N ARG A 444 -18.62 -19.19 -3.41
CA ARG A 444 -18.85 -20.50 -4.06
C ARG A 444 -19.07 -20.42 -5.57
N LYS A 445 -19.70 -19.34 -6.04
CA LYS A 445 -20.08 -19.14 -7.44
C LYS A 445 -18.99 -18.45 -8.26
N LYS A 446 -19.02 -18.60 -9.58
CA LYS A 446 -18.21 -17.74 -10.47
C LYS A 446 -18.80 -16.34 -10.54
N TRP A 447 -18.03 -15.43 -11.12
CA TRP A 447 -18.40 -14.04 -11.29
C TRP A 447 -19.66 -13.89 -12.15
N GLY A 448 -20.57 -13.01 -11.75
CA GLY A 448 -21.81 -12.70 -12.45
C GLY A 448 -22.89 -13.80 -12.38
N GLU A 449 -22.62 -14.96 -11.76
CA GLU A 449 -23.56 -16.08 -11.75
C GLU A 449 -24.74 -15.86 -10.80
N ASP A 450 -24.50 -15.32 -9.59
CA ASP A 450 -25.59 -15.09 -8.62
C ASP A 450 -26.69 -14.15 -9.14
N PRO A 451 -26.37 -12.96 -9.72
CA PRO A 451 -27.41 -12.06 -10.21
C PRO A 451 -28.19 -12.64 -11.39
N LEU A 452 -27.57 -13.46 -12.25
CA LEU A 452 -28.24 -14.16 -13.35
C LEU A 452 -29.16 -15.28 -12.84
N GLU A 453 -28.65 -16.14 -11.95
CA GLU A 453 -29.42 -17.28 -11.43
C GLU A 453 -30.60 -16.81 -10.58
N SER A 454 -30.43 -15.73 -9.80
CA SER A 454 -31.51 -15.15 -8.99
C SER A 454 -32.72 -14.65 -9.80
N ARG A 455 -32.55 -14.50 -11.12
CA ARG A 455 -33.58 -14.09 -12.07
C ARG A 455 -33.96 -15.21 -13.07
N GLY A 456 -33.45 -16.43 -12.87
CA GLY A 456 -33.66 -17.55 -13.79
C GLY A 456 -32.94 -17.40 -15.14
N LEU A 457 -31.97 -16.48 -15.25
CA LEU A 457 -31.28 -16.14 -16.50
C LEU A 457 -29.97 -16.93 -16.71
N TYR A 458 -29.62 -17.82 -15.78
CA TYR A 458 -28.37 -18.58 -15.81
C TYR A 458 -28.50 -19.96 -16.50
N HIS A 459 -29.72 -20.35 -16.91
CA HIS A 459 -29.92 -21.57 -17.68
C HIS A 459 -29.44 -21.38 -19.13
N LYS A 460 -28.81 -22.41 -19.72
CA LYS A 460 -28.13 -22.42 -21.04
C LYS A 460 -28.54 -21.26 -21.97
N GLY A 461 -27.61 -20.35 -22.29
CA GLY A 461 -27.90 -19.19 -23.13
C GLY A 461 -26.76 -18.16 -23.18
N ILE A 462 -26.96 -17.13 -24.01
CA ILE A 462 -25.99 -16.06 -24.33
C ILE A 462 -25.47 -15.36 -23.06
N LEU A 463 -26.33 -15.06 -22.08
CA LEU A 463 -25.92 -14.44 -20.81
C LEU A 463 -24.87 -15.25 -20.04
N LYS A 464 -24.99 -16.58 -20.01
CA LYS A 464 -23.99 -17.43 -19.35
C LYS A 464 -22.66 -17.43 -20.10
N ASP A 465 -22.73 -17.57 -21.42
CA ASP A 465 -21.53 -17.62 -22.28
C ASP A 465 -20.81 -16.26 -22.30
N SER A 466 -21.55 -15.17 -22.11
CA SER A 466 -21.01 -13.80 -22.04
C SER A 466 -20.11 -13.53 -20.82
N LEU A 467 -20.16 -14.37 -19.78
CA LEU A 467 -19.25 -14.28 -18.64
C LEU A 467 -17.79 -14.62 -19.04
N GLY A 468 -17.59 -15.20 -20.22
CA GLY A 468 -16.28 -15.53 -20.76
C GLY A 468 -15.72 -16.84 -20.19
N PHE A 469 -14.79 -17.45 -20.93
CA PHE A 469 -14.09 -18.63 -20.43
C PHE A 469 -13.11 -18.27 -19.31
N GLU A 470 -12.47 -17.11 -19.45
CA GLU A 470 -11.52 -16.54 -18.52
C GLU A 470 -12.05 -15.24 -17.91
N PHE A 471 -11.68 -14.95 -16.67
CA PHE A 471 -12.19 -13.79 -15.95
C PHE A 471 -11.91 -12.46 -16.66
N GLN A 472 -10.71 -12.32 -17.23
CA GLN A 472 -10.28 -11.15 -17.99
C GLN A 472 -11.09 -10.97 -19.27
N GLU A 473 -11.48 -12.07 -19.92
CA GLU A 473 -12.34 -12.04 -21.09
C GLU A 473 -13.73 -11.55 -20.74
N GLY A 474 -14.30 -12.05 -19.64
CA GLY A 474 -15.59 -11.59 -19.09
C GLY A 474 -15.61 -10.09 -18.83
N ILE A 475 -14.55 -9.53 -18.21
CA ILE A 475 -14.44 -8.08 -18.00
C ILE A 475 -14.49 -7.32 -19.32
N ILE A 476 -13.76 -7.77 -20.35
CA ILE A 476 -13.75 -7.09 -21.66
C ILE A 476 -15.13 -7.17 -22.34
N ILE A 477 -15.76 -8.35 -22.35
CA ILE A 477 -17.09 -8.56 -22.95
C ILE A 477 -18.11 -7.65 -22.28
N TRP A 478 -18.23 -7.75 -20.95
CA TRP A 478 -19.20 -6.98 -20.19
C TRP A 478 -18.93 -5.48 -20.25
N HIS A 479 -17.67 -5.04 -20.27
CA HIS A 479 -17.32 -3.62 -20.37
C HIS A 479 -17.81 -3.00 -21.68
N ILE A 480 -17.51 -3.65 -22.82
CA ILE A 480 -17.95 -3.15 -24.12
C ILE A 480 -19.48 -3.27 -24.26
N ALA A 481 -20.07 -4.39 -23.84
CA ALA A 481 -21.52 -4.59 -23.88
C ALA A 481 -22.27 -3.55 -23.03
N THR A 482 -21.73 -3.21 -21.86
CA THR A 482 -22.27 -2.16 -20.98
C THR A 482 -22.28 -0.80 -21.69
N GLU A 483 -21.19 -0.43 -22.37
CA GLU A 483 -21.12 0.84 -23.10
C GLU A 483 -22.13 0.89 -24.26
N ILE A 484 -22.30 -0.21 -25.00
CA ILE A 484 -23.30 -0.34 -26.06
C ILE A 484 -24.72 -0.24 -25.50
N PHE A 485 -25.01 -1.02 -24.45
CA PHE A 485 -26.30 -1.04 -23.79
C PHE A 485 -26.68 0.37 -23.29
N LEU A 486 -25.77 1.06 -22.60
CA LEU A 486 -26.00 2.42 -22.11
C LEU A 486 -26.16 3.46 -23.23
N ALA A 487 -25.52 3.25 -24.39
CA ALA A 487 -25.68 4.13 -25.55
C ALA A 487 -27.06 3.99 -26.23
N LYS A 488 -27.60 2.78 -26.29
CA LYS A 488 -28.86 2.47 -27.00
C LYS A 488 -30.11 2.41 -26.10
N SER A 489 -29.96 2.07 -24.82
CA SER A 489 -31.06 1.95 -23.85
C SER A 489 -31.87 3.25 -23.74
N LYS A 490 -33.20 3.12 -23.74
CA LYS A 490 -34.10 4.26 -23.50
C LYS A 490 -34.15 4.57 -22.01
N ARG A 491 -34.20 3.52 -21.17
CA ARG A 491 -34.20 3.66 -19.71
C ARG A 491 -32.93 4.35 -19.20
N ALA A 492 -31.77 4.01 -19.76
CA ALA A 492 -30.50 4.63 -19.38
C ALA A 492 -30.41 6.14 -19.70
N LYS A 493 -31.25 6.63 -20.63
CA LYS A 493 -31.33 8.05 -20.99
C LYS A 493 -32.31 8.83 -20.11
N ALA A 494 -33.07 8.15 -19.25
CA ALA A 494 -33.99 8.79 -18.33
C ALA A 494 -33.22 9.53 -17.21
N VAL A 495 -33.74 10.69 -16.79
CA VAL A 495 -33.07 11.56 -15.81
C VAL A 495 -32.94 10.89 -14.44
N ASP A 496 -33.96 10.15 -14.03
CA ASP A 496 -33.98 9.42 -12.76
C ASP A 496 -33.03 8.21 -12.71
N ALA A 497 -32.68 7.65 -13.88
CA ALA A 497 -31.71 6.56 -14.01
C ALA A 497 -30.25 7.03 -13.99
N ALA A 498 -29.99 8.35 -14.04
CA ALA A 498 -28.63 8.90 -14.12
C ALA A 498 -27.69 8.42 -12.99
N PRO A 499 -28.11 8.32 -11.70
CA PRO A 499 -27.26 7.79 -10.64
C PRO A 499 -26.87 6.33 -10.84
N GLU A 500 -27.78 5.51 -11.37
CA GLU A 500 -27.55 4.09 -11.64
C GLU A 500 -26.59 3.90 -12.81
N VAL A 501 -26.79 4.64 -13.89
CA VAL A 501 -25.88 4.66 -15.05
C VAL A 501 -24.49 5.10 -14.65
N HIS A 502 -24.37 6.13 -13.82
CA HIS A 502 -23.08 6.59 -13.30
C HIS A 502 -22.39 5.49 -12.49
N PHE A 503 -23.11 4.78 -11.63
CA PHE A 503 -22.53 3.69 -10.84
C PHE A 503 -22.10 2.50 -11.71
N ILE A 504 -22.92 2.10 -12.68
CA ILE A 504 -22.58 1.05 -13.65
C ILE A 504 -21.28 1.39 -14.38
N ARG A 505 -21.17 2.60 -14.93
CA ARG A 505 -19.95 3.07 -15.61
C ARG A 505 -18.75 3.07 -14.68
N MET A 506 -18.91 3.59 -13.45
CA MET A 506 -17.83 3.64 -12.48
C MET A 506 -17.24 2.26 -12.18
N MET A 507 -18.09 1.24 -11.99
CA MET A 507 -17.63 -0.13 -11.73
C MET A 507 -17.03 -0.79 -12.96
N SER A 508 -17.65 -0.60 -14.12
CA SER A 508 -17.14 -1.12 -15.38
C SER A 508 -15.75 -0.56 -15.71
N ASP A 509 -15.59 0.77 -15.64
CA ASP A 509 -14.32 1.46 -15.86
C ASP A 509 -13.27 1.10 -14.79
N TYR A 510 -13.68 0.81 -13.56
CA TYR A 510 -12.77 0.37 -12.50
C TYR A 510 -12.26 -1.06 -12.72
N MET A 511 -13.14 -2.00 -13.08
CA MET A 511 -12.72 -3.37 -13.39
C MET A 511 -11.82 -3.42 -14.61
N MET A 512 -12.11 -2.61 -15.63
CA MET A 512 -11.25 -2.45 -16.80
C MET A 512 -9.91 -1.78 -16.42
N PHE A 513 -9.91 -0.81 -15.50
CA PHE A 513 -8.68 -0.23 -14.95
C PHE A 513 -7.79 -1.26 -14.26
N LEU A 514 -8.37 -2.13 -13.43
CA LEU A 514 -7.62 -3.21 -12.81
C LEU A 514 -7.03 -4.15 -13.86
N LEU A 515 -7.76 -4.48 -14.91
CA LEU A 515 -7.27 -5.35 -15.99
C LEU A 515 -6.03 -4.77 -16.69
N VAL A 516 -6.02 -3.46 -16.95
CA VAL A 516 -4.92 -2.82 -17.69
C VAL A 516 -3.76 -2.42 -16.77
N ASP A 517 -4.03 -1.72 -15.66
CA ASP A 517 -3.00 -1.16 -14.76
C ASP A 517 -2.54 -2.13 -13.68
N ARG A 518 -3.41 -3.04 -13.23
CA ARG A 518 -3.14 -3.88 -12.06
C ARG A 518 -3.63 -5.31 -12.24
N PRO A 519 -3.21 -5.98 -13.34
CA PRO A 519 -3.68 -7.33 -13.63
C PRO A 519 -3.30 -8.34 -12.54
N TYR A 520 -2.26 -8.05 -11.75
CA TYR A 520 -1.86 -8.86 -10.60
C TYR A 520 -2.91 -8.88 -9.47
N MET A 521 -3.83 -7.92 -9.43
CA MET A 521 -4.94 -7.89 -8.47
C MET A 521 -6.19 -8.63 -8.97
N LEU A 522 -6.16 -9.20 -10.18
CA LEU A 522 -7.27 -9.98 -10.72
C LEU A 522 -6.93 -11.48 -10.68
N PRO A 523 -7.93 -12.36 -10.52
CA PRO A 523 -7.72 -13.79 -10.56
C PRO A 523 -7.30 -14.29 -11.95
N GLY A 524 -6.57 -15.40 -11.98
CA GLY A 524 -6.08 -16.01 -13.22
C GLY A 524 -4.81 -15.37 -13.77
N GLN A 525 -4.36 -15.84 -14.93
CA GLN A 525 -3.13 -15.35 -15.56
C GLN A 525 -3.36 -14.00 -16.28
N PRO A 526 -2.46 -13.01 -16.14
CA PRO A 526 -2.56 -11.73 -16.85
C PRO A 526 -2.64 -11.88 -18.39
N GLN A 527 -3.83 -11.73 -18.96
CA GLN A 527 -4.05 -11.88 -20.42
C GLN A 527 -3.82 -10.58 -21.21
N LYS A 528 -2.60 -10.04 -21.19
CA LYS A 528 -2.25 -8.79 -21.92
C LYS A 528 -2.52 -8.90 -23.43
N LYS A 529 -2.26 -10.07 -24.02
CA LYS A 529 -2.46 -10.34 -25.45
C LYS A 529 -3.92 -10.24 -25.86
N LEU A 530 -4.84 -10.71 -25.01
CA LEU A 530 -6.28 -10.64 -25.26
C LEU A 530 -6.73 -9.18 -25.37
N TYR A 531 -6.42 -8.38 -24.35
CA TYR A 531 -6.71 -6.95 -24.32
C TYR A 531 -6.10 -6.21 -25.53
N ARG A 532 -4.83 -6.45 -25.84
CA ARG A 532 -4.13 -5.79 -26.95
C ARG A 532 -4.79 -6.08 -28.30
N ARG A 533 -5.09 -7.36 -28.58
CA ARG A 533 -5.78 -7.77 -29.82
C ARG A 533 -7.16 -7.13 -29.95
N THR A 534 -7.88 -6.92 -28.84
CA THR A 534 -9.16 -6.19 -28.86
C THR A 534 -8.94 -4.76 -29.29
N CYS A 535 -7.98 -4.07 -28.65
CA CYS A 535 -7.69 -2.68 -28.97
C CYS A 535 -7.23 -2.51 -30.42
N GLU A 536 -6.33 -3.37 -30.91
CA GLU A 536 -5.86 -3.35 -32.31
C GLU A 536 -7.02 -3.50 -33.29
N ARG A 537 -7.95 -4.43 -33.04
CA ARG A 537 -9.14 -4.63 -33.87
C ARG A 537 -10.04 -3.39 -33.90
N LEU A 538 -10.33 -2.82 -32.73
CA LEU A 538 -11.19 -1.64 -32.60
C LEU A 538 -10.57 -0.40 -33.23
N VAL A 539 -9.27 -0.20 -33.06
CA VAL A 539 -8.52 0.90 -33.69
C VAL A 539 -8.50 0.72 -35.21
N THR A 540 -8.30 -0.50 -35.70
CA THR A 540 -8.31 -0.79 -37.15
C THR A 540 -9.68 -0.51 -37.78
N MET A 541 -10.75 -1.00 -37.15
CA MET A 541 -12.14 -0.75 -37.58
C MET A 541 -12.42 0.76 -37.65
N ARG A 542 -12.01 1.50 -36.61
CA ARG A 542 -12.18 2.96 -36.59
C ARG A 542 -11.38 3.65 -37.68
N SER A 543 -10.13 3.27 -37.89
CA SER A 543 -9.26 3.89 -38.91
C SER A 543 -9.74 3.65 -40.34
N ALA A 544 -10.56 2.62 -40.56
CA ALA A 544 -11.19 2.34 -41.84
C ALA A 544 -12.43 3.21 -42.10
N ASP A 545 -13.04 3.83 -41.08
CA ASP A 545 -14.19 4.72 -41.27
C ASP A 545 -13.71 6.14 -41.62
N PRO A 546 -14.02 6.64 -42.84
CA PRO A 546 -13.55 7.92 -43.34
C PRO A 546 -14.10 9.13 -42.58
N ARG A 547 -15.10 8.95 -41.70
CA ARG A 547 -15.66 10.02 -40.86
C ARG A 547 -14.76 10.41 -39.68
N TYR A 548 -13.74 9.62 -39.34
CA TYR A 548 -12.86 9.92 -38.21
C TYR A 548 -11.65 10.78 -38.61
N PRO A 549 -11.42 11.93 -37.94
CA PRO A 549 -10.22 12.73 -38.18
C PRO A 549 -8.97 11.98 -37.67
N SER A 550 -7.96 11.87 -38.53
CA SER A 550 -6.67 11.24 -38.19
C SER A 550 -5.77 12.13 -37.30
N ARG A 551 -6.09 13.42 -37.17
CA ARG A 551 -5.24 14.44 -36.51
C ARG A 551 -5.74 14.80 -35.11
N ALA A 552 -4.81 14.90 -34.15
CA ALA A 552 -5.07 15.40 -32.81
C ALA A 552 -5.53 16.87 -32.84
N ARG A 553 -6.46 17.27 -31.95
CA ARG A 553 -6.82 18.69 -31.81
C ARG A 553 -5.67 19.45 -31.16
N ILE A 554 -5.59 20.77 -31.40
CA ILE A 554 -4.58 21.63 -30.78
C ILE A 554 -4.65 21.55 -29.24
N THR A 555 -5.85 21.41 -28.69
CA THR A 555 -6.10 21.24 -27.25
C THR A 555 -5.48 19.97 -26.68
N ASP A 556 -5.28 18.95 -27.51
CA ASP A 556 -4.81 17.64 -27.08
C ASP A 556 -3.28 17.63 -26.99
N LEU A 557 -2.56 18.42 -27.80
CA LEU A 557 -1.11 18.37 -27.95
C LEU A 557 -0.32 18.51 -26.64
N PHE A 558 -0.82 19.28 -25.67
CA PHE A 558 -0.16 19.53 -24.39
C PHE A 558 -0.84 18.84 -23.21
N CYS A 559 -1.82 17.98 -23.47
CA CYS A 559 -2.54 17.27 -22.43
C CYS A 559 -1.61 16.23 -21.78
N VAL A 560 -1.40 16.36 -20.47
CA VAL A 560 -0.63 15.38 -19.68
C VAL A 560 -1.52 14.19 -19.28
N TYR A 561 -2.84 14.37 -19.26
CA TYR A 561 -3.79 13.41 -18.71
C TYR A 561 -5.14 13.41 -19.43
N ASP A 562 -5.52 12.27 -20.02
CA ASP A 562 -6.75 12.10 -20.78
C ASP A 562 -7.54 10.84 -20.33
N GLY A 563 -8.00 10.87 -19.08
CA GLY A 563 -8.87 9.82 -18.51
C GLY A 563 -10.34 9.91 -19.00
N PRO A 564 -11.16 8.86 -18.80
CA PRO A 564 -12.57 8.83 -19.25
C PRO A 564 -13.47 9.92 -18.65
N ASN A 565 -13.04 10.51 -17.53
CA ASN A 565 -13.72 11.58 -16.81
C ASN A 565 -13.02 12.94 -16.96
N SER A 566 -12.09 13.10 -17.92
CA SER A 566 -11.36 14.36 -18.16
C SER A 566 -12.27 15.45 -18.77
N SER A 567 -11.85 16.72 -18.71
CA SER A 567 -12.55 17.81 -19.41
C SER A 567 -12.52 17.68 -20.94
N THR A 568 -11.57 16.89 -21.47
CA THR A 568 -11.43 16.55 -22.90
C THR A 568 -12.27 15.33 -23.29
N SER A 569 -13.19 14.91 -22.42
CA SER A 569 -13.97 13.67 -22.53
C SER A 569 -14.60 13.45 -23.92
N ARG A 570 -14.15 12.39 -24.59
CA ARG A 570 -14.58 11.99 -25.94
C ARG A 570 -15.85 11.15 -25.92
N VAL A 571 -16.86 11.56 -25.14
CA VAL A 571 -18.13 10.80 -24.98
C VAL A 571 -18.82 10.55 -26.32
N ALA A 572 -18.92 11.57 -27.17
CA ALA A 572 -19.58 11.42 -28.47
C ALA A 572 -18.90 10.35 -29.34
N GLU A 573 -17.56 10.38 -29.43
CA GLU A 573 -16.78 9.40 -30.20
C GLU A 573 -16.91 7.98 -29.61
N ARG A 574 -17.00 7.85 -28.28
CA ARG A 574 -17.24 6.58 -27.60
C ARG A 574 -18.61 5.99 -27.94
N VAL A 575 -19.65 6.83 -27.86
CA VAL A 575 -21.03 6.44 -28.15
C VAL A 575 -21.18 6.02 -29.61
N GLU A 576 -20.55 6.77 -30.52
CA GLU A 576 -20.53 6.41 -31.94
C GLU A 576 -19.82 5.09 -32.19
N LEU A 577 -18.62 4.89 -31.62
CA LEU A 577 -17.90 3.62 -31.72
C LEU A 577 -18.73 2.45 -31.15
N ALA A 578 -19.41 2.65 -30.03
CA ALA A 578 -20.31 1.65 -29.44
C ALA A 578 -21.49 1.32 -30.38
N ASN A 579 -22.09 2.32 -31.02
CA ASN A 579 -23.16 2.09 -31.98
C ASN A 579 -22.67 1.31 -33.21
N ASN A 580 -21.53 1.70 -33.79
CA ASN A 580 -20.94 1.02 -34.93
C ASN A 580 -20.60 -0.44 -34.61
N LEU A 581 -20.11 -0.71 -33.40
CA LEU A 581 -19.81 -2.06 -32.93
C LEU A 581 -21.06 -2.93 -32.82
N TYR A 582 -22.15 -2.38 -32.28
CA TYR A 582 -23.41 -3.10 -32.22
C TYR A 582 -23.92 -3.43 -33.62
N ASP A 583 -23.95 -2.46 -34.51
CA ASP A 583 -24.50 -2.63 -35.86
C ASP A 583 -23.66 -3.61 -36.70
N GLU A 584 -22.33 -3.67 -36.51
CA GLU A 584 -21.47 -4.63 -37.23
C GLU A 584 -21.62 -6.08 -36.75
N TYR A 585 -21.82 -6.28 -35.43
CA TYR A 585 -21.68 -7.59 -34.80
C TYR A 585 -22.99 -8.22 -34.29
N GLN A 586 -24.09 -7.47 -34.18
CA GLN A 586 -25.35 -7.97 -33.60
C GLN A 586 -25.93 -9.20 -34.31
N ASP A 587 -25.67 -9.35 -35.62
CA ASP A 587 -26.21 -10.42 -36.46
C ASP A 587 -25.13 -11.41 -36.92
N ARG A 588 -23.91 -11.31 -36.38
CA ARG A 588 -22.83 -12.26 -36.70
C ARG A 588 -22.90 -13.49 -35.80
N GLU A 589 -22.89 -14.67 -36.41
CA GLU A 589 -22.92 -15.95 -35.67
C GLU A 589 -21.52 -16.50 -35.35
N TYR A 590 -20.50 -16.18 -36.16
CA TYR A 590 -19.14 -16.71 -35.98
C TYR A 590 -18.05 -15.70 -36.29
N GLY A 591 -16.94 -15.78 -35.54
CA GLY A 591 -15.77 -14.92 -35.72
C GLY A 591 -14.52 -15.51 -35.08
N GLU A 592 -13.61 -16.00 -35.91
CA GLU A 592 -12.40 -16.73 -35.49
C GLU A 592 -11.38 -15.84 -34.75
N VAL A 593 -11.29 -14.55 -35.12
CA VAL A 593 -10.24 -13.65 -34.64
C VAL A 593 -10.58 -12.94 -33.31
N ALA A 594 -11.87 -12.72 -33.05
CA ALA A 594 -12.34 -11.99 -31.87
C ALA A 594 -13.76 -12.42 -31.44
N PRO A 595 -13.94 -13.66 -30.96
CA PRO A 595 -15.26 -14.19 -30.55
C PRO A 595 -15.93 -13.32 -29.49
N ARG A 596 -15.16 -12.74 -28.57
CA ARG A 596 -15.63 -11.76 -27.58
C ARG A 596 -16.40 -10.55 -28.15
N LEU A 597 -16.09 -10.10 -29.38
CA LEU A 597 -16.84 -9.00 -30.02
C LEU A 597 -18.23 -9.44 -30.48
N ILE A 598 -18.42 -10.73 -30.75
CA ILE A 598 -19.75 -11.28 -31.02
C ILE A 598 -20.51 -11.43 -29.70
N HIS A 599 -19.88 -12.02 -28.68
CA HIS A 599 -20.51 -12.18 -27.37
C HIS A 599 -20.94 -10.85 -26.74
N MET A 600 -20.15 -9.77 -26.90
CA MET A 600 -20.53 -8.46 -26.37
C MET A 600 -21.73 -7.83 -27.10
N ALA A 601 -21.84 -8.00 -28.43
CA ALA A 601 -22.98 -7.51 -29.20
C ALA A 601 -24.26 -8.31 -28.91
N GLN A 602 -24.14 -9.64 -28.81
CA GLN A 602 -25.23 -10.53 -28.43
C GLN A 602 -25.72 -10.24 -27.00
N LEU A 603 -24.80 -10.06 -26.05
CA LEU A 603 -25.13 -9.64 -24.67
C LEU A 603 -25.88 -8.31 -24.65
N ALA A 604 -25.40 -7.31 -25.38
CA ALA A 604 -26.07 -6.01 -25.47
C ALA A 604 -27.47 -6.13 -26.10
N LYS A 605 -27.64 -6.96 -27.14
CA LYS A 605 -28.93 -7.23 -27.79
C LYS A 605 -29.92 -7.84 -26.79
N GLU A 606 -29.50 -8.87 -26.06
CA GLU A 606 -30.36 -9.55 -25.08
C GLU A 606 -30.77 -8.60 -23.93
N LEU A 607 -29.85 -7.76 -23.44
CA LEU A 607 -30.18 -6.75 -22.41
C LEU A 607 -31.20 -5.71 -22.90
N LEU A 608 -31.11 -5.32 -24.18
CA LEU A 608 -32.04 -4.38 -24.81
C LEU A 608 -33.41 -5.02 -25.08
N GLU A 609 -33.46 -6.29 -25.45
CA GLU A 609 -34.71 -7.05 -25.64
C GLU A 609 -35.45 -7.19 -24.31
N LYS A 610 -34.76 -7.60 -23.23
CA LYS A 610 -35.36 -7.69 -21.89
C LYS A 610 -35.87 -6.35 -21.35
N GLU A 611 -35.18 -5.25 -21.69
CA GLU A 611 -35.67 -3.89 -21.37
C GLU A 611 -36.97 -3.58 -22.13
N ARG A 612 -37.06 -3.91 -23.41
CA ARG A 612 -38.27 -3.66 -24.23
C ARG A 612 -39.45 -4.49 -23.76
N ASP A 613 -39.21 -5.75 -23.42
CA ASP A 613 -40.24 -6.68 -22.98
C ASP A 613 -40.70 -6.41 -21.54
N GLY A 614 -39.96 -5.58 -20.79
CA GLY A 614 -40.23 -5.28 -19.38
C GLY A 614 -40.06 -6.47 -18.44
N THR A 615 -39.48 -7.58 -18.93
CA THR A 615 -39.31 -8.83 -18.19
C THR A 615 -38.25 -8.74 -17.10
N THR A 616 -37.28 -7.83 -17.24
CA THR A 616 -36.21 -7.64 -16.27
C THR A 616 -35.77 -6.18 -16.25
N ASP A 617 -35.49 -5.67 -15.05
CA ASP A 617 -34.76 -4.42 -14.88
C ASP A 617 -33.28 -4.60 -15.30
N SER A 618 -33.01 -4.37 -16.59
CA SER A 618 -31.69 -4.54 -17.19
C SER A 618 -30.62 -3.66 -16.55
N LEU A 619 -30.95 -2.43 -16.11
CA LEU A 619 -29.99 -1.56 -15.41
C LEU A 619 -29.58 -2.17 -14.07
N LYS A 620 -30.56 -2.58 -13.27
CA LYS A 620 -30.29 -3.22 -11.97
C LYS A 620 -29.55 -4.55 -12.14
N LEU A 621 -29.87 -5.33 -13.17
CA LEU A 621 -29.13 -6.56 -13.49
C LEU A 621 -27.66 -6.26 -13.78
N VAL A 622 -27.36 -5.32 -14.69
CA VAL A 622 -25.98 -4.96 -15.06
C VAL A 622 -25.22 -4.44 -13.84
N LEU A 623 -25.87 -3.62 -12.99
CA LEU A 623 -25.25 -3.14 -11.77
C LEU A 623 -24.89 -4.27 -10.81
N GLU A 624 -25.81 -5.21 -10.56
CA GLU A 624 -25.55 -6.35 -9.68
C GLU A 624 -24.47 -7.29 -10.24
N VAL A 625 -24.39 -7.47 -11.56
CA VAL A 625 -23.30 -8.24 -12.20
C VAL A 625 -21.94 -7.58 -11.96
N TRP A 626 -21.82 -6.26 -12.12
CA TRP A 626 -20.57 -5.56 -11.84
C TRP A 626 -20.17 -5.61 -10.37
N MET A 627 -21.13 -5.53 -9.44
CA MET A 627 -20.86 -5.71 -8.00
C MET A 627 -20.39 -7.13 -7.69
N ASP A 628 -20.98 -8.15 -8.33
CA ASP A 628 -20.56 -9.55 -8.17
C ASP A 628 -19.16 -9.80 -8.72
N ILE A 629 -18.84 -9.26 -9.91
CA ILE A 629 -17.50 -9.27 -10.52
C ILE A 629 -16.47 -8.61 -9.59
N LEU A 630 -16.80 -7.47 -8.97
CA LEU A 630 -15.93 -6.78 -8.01
C LEU A 630 -15.65 -7.63 -6.78
N ILE A 631 -16.69 -8.20 -6.15
CA ILE A 631 -16.56 -9.04 -4.96
C ILE A 631 -15.76 -10.31 -5.28
N TYR A 632 -16.05 -10.94 -6.42
CA TYR A 632 -15.30 -12.09 -6.90
C TYR A 632 -13.82 -11.77 -7.10
N ALA A 633 -13.50 -10.67 -7.82
CA ALA A 633 -12.12 -10.23 -8.03
C ALA A 633 -11.40 -9.93 -6.71
N SER A 634 -12.10 -9.29 -5.78
CA SER A 634 -11.57 -8.96 -4.45
C SER A 634 -11.21 -10.24 -3.68
N HIS A 635 -12.10 -11.23 -3.67
CA HIS A 635 -11.90 -12.47 -2.93
C HIS A 635 -10.82 -13.37 -3.52
N LYS A 636 -10.77 -13.46 -4.86
CA LYS A 636 -9.82 -14.31 -5.59
C LYS A 636 -8.49 -13.62 -5.91
N CYS A 637 -8.31 -12.36 -5.50
CA CYS A 637 -7.02 -11.68 -5.54
C CYS A 637 -6.06 -12.33 -4.54
N SER A 638 -4.79 -12.47 -4.91
CA SER A 638 -3.81 -13.07 -4.00
C SER A 638 -3.56 -12.17 -2.79
N ARG A 639 -3.33 -12.81 -1.63
CA ARG A 639 -3.03 -12.10 -0.37
C ARG A 639 -1.75 -11.26 -0.49
N GLU A 640 -0.77 -11.75 -1.25
CA GLU A 640 0.42 -10.99 -1.64
C GLU A 640 0.09 -9.70 -2.41
N SER A 641 -0.83 -9.76 -3.38
CA SER A 641 -1.22 -8.59 -4.17
C SER A 641 -1.94 -7.54 -3.33
N HIS A 642 -2.81 -7.97 -2.42
CA HIS A 642 -3.42 -7.09 -1.42
C HIS A 642 -2.35 -6.41 -0.55
N ALA A 643 -1.41 -7.18 0.00
CA ALA A 643 -0.31 -6.69 0.84
C ALA A 643 0.64 -5.74 0.07
N GLN A 644 0.96 -6.06 -1.19
CA GLN A 644 1.83 -5.25 -2.04
C GLN A 644 1.21 -3.87 -2.30
N LYS A 645 -0.11 -3.83 -2.48
CA LYS A 645 -0.83 -2.62 -2.85
C LYS A 645 -0.91 -1.58 -1.73
N LEU A 646 -0.80 -1.99 -0.46
CA LEU A 646 -0.84 -1.10 0.71
C LEU A 646 0.26 -0.02 0.69
N ASN A 647 1.40 -0.27 0.04
CA ASN A 647 2.48 0.71 -0.18
C ASN A 647 2.16 1.78 -1.25
N SER A 648 0.89 1.94 -1.62
CA SER A 648 0.48 2.91 -2.64
C SER A 648 -0.95 3.43 -2.44
N GLY A 649 -1.40 3.52 -1.19
CA GLY A 649 -2.71 4.06 -0.84
C GLY A 649 -3.84 3.03 -0.74
N GLY A 650 -3.54 1.73 -0.73
CA GLY A 650 -4.59 0.68 -0.72
C GLY A 650 -5.37 0.60 -2.03
N GLU A 651 -6.37 -0.28 -2.08
CA GLU A 651 -7.28 -0.41 -3.23
C GLU A 651 -8.66 -0.86 -2.77
N LEU A 652 -9.70 -0.52 -3.53
CA LEU A 652 -11.09 -0.90 -3.23
C LEU A 652 -11.23 -2.42 -3.07
N THR A 653 -10.57 -3.20 -3.93
CA THR A 653 -10.62 -4.67 -3.84
C THR A 653 -10.07 -5.19 -2.50
N THR A 654 -9.04 -4.56 -1.95
CA THR A 654 -8.49 -4.93 -0.65
C THR A 654 -9.46 -4.62 0.49
N ILE A 655 -10.20 -3.51 0.40
CA ILE A 655 -11.21 -3.13 1.40
C ILE A 655 -12.42 -4.06 1.32
N VAL A 656 -12.95 -4.32 0.12
CA VAL A 656 -14.08 -5.22 -0.11
C VAL A 656 -13.73 -6.65 0.35
N TRP A 657 -12.52 -7.11 0.05
CA TRP A 657 -12.05 -8.40 0.53
C TRP A 657 -11.98 -8.49 2.07
N LEU A 658 -11.34 -7.53 2.73
CA LEU A 658 -11.25 -7.55 4.19
C LEU A 658 -12.66 -7.42 4.84
N MET A 659 -13.53 -6.60 4.25
CA MET A 659 -14.92 -6.46 4.68
C MET A 659 -15.68 -7.79 4.59
N ALA A 660 -15.45 -8.57 3.52
CA ALA A 660 -16.02 -9.91 3.37
C ALA A 660 -15.57 -10.84 4.51
N GLU A 661 -14.28 -10.86 4.84
CA GLU A 661 -13.75 -11.68 5.94
C GLU A 661 -14.42 -11.32 7.29
N HIS A 662 -14.63 -10.03 7.55
CA HIS A 662 -15.32 -9.54 8.74
C HIS A 662 -16.81 -9.89 8.76
N ILE A 663 -17.53 -9.70 7.64
CA ILE A 663 -18.97 -10.06 7.56
C ILE A 663 -19.15 -11.57 7.69
N TYR A 664 -18.23 -12.37 7.15
CA TYR A 664 -18.25 -13.83 7.29
C TYR A 664 -18.20 -14.25 8.76
N LEU A 665 -17.28 -13.67 9.55
CA LEU A 665 -17.18 -13.92 10.98
C LEU A 665 -18.39 -13.41 11.75
N ALA A 666 -18.95 -12.25 11.36
CA ALA A 666 -20.18 -11.72 11.96
C ALA A 666 -21.41 -12.60 11.72
N SER A 667 -21.46 -13.25 10.55
CA SER A 667 -22.60 -14.04 10.09
C SER A 667 -22.47 -15.52 10.46
N ALA A 668 -21.44 -15.88 11.23
CA ALA A 668 -21.23 -17.23 11.72
C ALA A 668 -21.86 -17.44 13.12
N PRO A 669 -23.20 -17.55 13.23
CA PRO A 669 -23.77 -18.38 14.29
C PRO A 669 -24.84 -19.36 13.78
N GLU A 670 -25.01 -20.47 14.51
CA GLU A 670 -25.85 -21.65 14.20
C GLU A 670 -25.35 -22.54 13.05
N ARG A 671 -24.18 -23.17 13.24
CA ARG A 671 -24.04 -24.53 12.71
C ARG A 671 -24.65 -25.44 13.77
N ASP A 672 -25.84 -25.96 13.48
CA ASP A 672 -26.47 -27.04 14.22
C ASP A 672 -25.53 -28.25 14.25
N ASP A 673 -24.72 -28.33 15.29
CA ASP A 673 -24.21 -29.61 15.79
C ASP A 673 -25.18 -30.07 16.90
N VAL A 674 -26.39 -30.42 16.46
CA VAL A 674 -27.26 -31.41 17.13
C VAL A 674 -27.72 -32.38 16.04
N ILE A 675 -26.95 -33.46 15.86
CA ILE A 675 -27.34 -34.87 16.03
C ILE A 675 -26.09 -35.72 15.84
#